data_AF-A0AAU6DTA7-F1
#
_entry.id   AF-A0AAU6DTA7-F1
#
_cell.length_a   1.000
_cell.length_b   1.000
_cell.length_c   1.000
_cell.angle_alpha   90.00
_cell.angle_beta   90.00
_cell.angle_gamma   90.00
#
_symmetry.space_group_name_H-M   'P 1'
#
loop_
_entity.id
_entity.type
_entity.pdbx_description
1 polymer ?
#
loop_
_entity_poly.entity_id
_entity_poly.type
_entity_poly.pdbx_seq_one_letter_code
_entity_poly.pdbx_strand_id
1 'polypeptide(L)'
;MHRSSDDRPGGRAAPKRRLATTALLAAVAVGAAPALTAGTAAAADHAPAARNIYVSASGSDRNSGQSTRSPLLTLAAAQSSARKASGAGHPVHVWVRGGTYHPAATLKFGAADSGSASAPVTYSSYPGERAVLSGGRRVTAAWTTDPHDSAIRVADIGAHRKIDGLFVGGTRQVLARYPNFDAGTAVLNGSTTMAALNARSAQWKNPSTGDIRGLHSAHWGGNDYTITGRDASGLKLKWVGDNNRGGDVDTAHVVAEGVFEELDAPGEWFYDRDAGKLYMIPPAGTDLSRTTVDTAELDELVRVEGASASRPVHDLTFDGFTFTATHRTLFDTPYEPLQLGDWAVARAGAVHIKNARNITVSRSAFVQAGGNGVFIDGYNKGDAVTGNTFTGSGASDVQVVGSTRAVRNPSTWAHMVDPPTDLTPGPRTDDYPRDIDVSGNSMADMGRFEKQSAGVNISMSSSVTVAHNTIHGSPRSCVNVNDGTWGGHRIQYNDIFDCVKETSDHGPVNAWGRDRYWPIAGPSTNPSAESDALQKSYSLLDVVRPITISNNRIWHNSEWAVDLDDGSSNYVVKNNLLLGAGIKLRDGFKRTVTNNIVVGGSVYEQISHRDNGDSIARNIILADSPYSLTGSDPAAARYTADNNLFWDNGRPVTLPDVWGAGHLDTHSVTADPRFAGGSPWDSPGMTDYTPAADSPAKALGFVDFPMNRFGTGRPGEATPPAVGWPAAPQPDTVIETQPEPLMGATARQVYDKATQSAVGLGDFDGLYLPVVPSASYAHGQGLRPLDVIRSVNGTGVTDRDSFWTVYNTLAPGSTVTLGIWRAQASTTVSVVKPGGAQQYNNTAGVTYTGSGWGWRGAGAGGQGSFQNDIDATTAAGDSFTFTFNGTGADFLTELNADEGTIDIAVDGVHRETVDATSGSRQYQQKLYSVSGLPAGVHTLTGTMKSGQYMIVDGFTVRS
;
A
#
# COMPACT_ATOMS: atom_id res chain seq x y z
N MET A 1 20.99 -41.95 -30.30
CA MET A 1 21.37 -43.37 -30.44
C MET A 1 21.44 -43.96 -29.03
N HIS A 2 20.88 -45.10 -28.64
CA HIS A 2 19.90 -46.06 -29.20
C HIS A 2 19.05 -46.56 -27.99
N ARG A 3 17.71 -46.63 -28.07
CA ARG A 3 16.85 -47.85 -28.22
C ARG A 3 17.13 -49.00 -27.24
N SER A 4 16.16 -49.74 -26.68
CA SER A 4 14.67 -49.66 -26.52
C SER A 4 14.27 -50.71 -25.43
N SER A 5 13.03 -51.07 -25.05
CA SER A 5 11.62 -50.84 -25.49
C SER A 5 10.71 -51.07 -24.24
N ASP A 6 9.54 -50.43 -24.08
CA ASP A 6 8.17 -50.83 -24.49
C ASP A 6 7.67 -52.16 -23.89
N ASP A 7 6.53 -52.24 -23.18
CA ASP A 7 5.17 -51.95 -23.70
C ASP A 7 4.15 -51.36 -22.69
N ARG A 8 3.09 -50.73 -23.24
CA ARG A 8 1.80 -50.39 -22.57
C ARG A 8 0.65 -51.08 -23.33
N PRO A 9 -0.57 -51.25 -22.77
CA PRO A 9 -1.62 -50.19 -22.75
C PRO A 9 -2.47 -50.21 -21.45
N GLY A 10 -3.48 -49.37 -21.18
CA GLY A 10 -4.12 -48.23 -21.87
C GLY A 10 -5.59 -48.02 -21.38
N GLY A 11 -6.15 -46.80 -21.47
CA GLY A 11 -7.57 -46.48 -21.12
C GLY A 11 -7.76 -46.03 -19.66
N ARG A 12 -8.00 -44.76 -19.26
CA ARG A 12 -8.91 -43.66 -19.67
C ARG A 12 -10.42 -43.82 -19.34
N ALA A 13 -10.80 -43.11 -18.26
CA ALA A 13 -11.85 -42.07 -18.21
C ALA A 13 -13.33 -42.40 -17.84
N ALA A 14 -13.73 -41.81 -16.71
CA ALA A 14 -15.01 -41.15 -16.39
C ALA A 14 -16.33 -41.96 -16.27
N PRO A 15 -17.22 -41.49 -15.37
CA PRO A 15 -18.64 -41.44 -15.69
C PRO A 15 -19.27 -40.05 -15.45
N LYS A 16 -20.27 -39.72 -16.28
CA LYS A 16 -21.13 -38.52 -16.16
C LYS A 16 -22.30 -38.80 -15.19
N ARG A 17 -22.83 -37.75 -14.56
CA ARG A 17 -24.11 -37.78 -13.80
C ARG A 17 -25.33 -37.77 -14.74
N ARG A 18 -26.44 -38.42 -14.36
CA ARG A 18 -27.80 -37.83 -14.23
C ARG A 18 -28.84 -38.81 -13.63
N LEU A 19 -29.98 -38.27 -13.21
CA LEU A 19 -31.02 -38.88 -12.36
C LEU A 19 -32.14 -39.61 -13.14
N ALA A 20 -32.80 -40.58 -12.49
CA ALA A 20 -34.27 -40.80 -12.44
C ALA A 20 -34.60 -41.75 -11.25
N THR A 21 -35.49 -41.51 -10.28
CA THR A 21 -36.96 -41.27 -10.23
C THR A 21 -37.81 -42.54 -9.95
N THR A 22 -37.95 -42.87 -8.66
CA THR A 22 -39.17 -43.27 -7.88
C THR A 22 -40.02 -44.54 -8.13
N ALA A 23 -40.30 -45.27 -7.02
CA ALA A 23 -41.47 -46.12 -6.66
C ALA A 23 -41.72 -47.46 -7.42
N LEU A 24 -42.19 -48.56 -6.80
CA LEU A 24 -43.30 -48.70 -5.84
C LEU A 24 -43.16 -49.96 -4.90
N LEU A 25 -43.98 -50.04 -3.83
CA LEU A 25 -44.03 -51.16 -2.86
C LEU A 25 -44.83 -52.38 -3.36
N ALA A 26 -44.47 -53.57 -2.84
CA ALA A 26 -45.43 -54.60 -2.38
C ALA A 26 -44.75 -55.51 -1.33
N ALA A 27 -45.50 -55.99 -0.33
CA ALA A 27 -45.01 -56.83 0.77
C ALA A 27 -45.81 -58.14 0.90
N VAL A 28 -45.23 -59.14 1.59
CA VAL A 28 -45.78 -60.34 2.30
C VAL A 28 -44.56 -61.25 2.59
N ALA A 29 -44.07 -61.42 3.82
CA ALA A 29 -44.49 -62.34 4.90
C ALA A 29 -44.32 -63.85 4.52
N VAL A 30 -43.90 -64.83 5.34
CA VAL A 30 -43.74 -65.04 6.80
C VAL A 30 -42.57 -66.03 7.04
N GLY A 31 -41.91 -66.03 8.21
CA GLY A 31 -41.03 -67.15 8.66
C GLY A 31 -40.46 -66.93 10.08
N ALA A 32 -40.55 -67.94 10.98
CA ALA A 32 -40.43 -67.74 12.42
C ALA A 32 -39.12 -68.23 13.10
N ALA A 33 -38.92 -67.73 14.33
CA ALA A 33 -37.84 -67.96 15.33
C ALA A 33 -37.59 -69.46 15.69
N PRO A 34 -36.47 -69.86 16.35
CA PRO A 34 -35.99 -69.35 17.67
C PRO A 34 -34.45 -69.14 17.74
N ALA A 35 -33.77 -68.80 18.85
CA ALA A 35 -34.14 -68.65 20.26
C ALA A 35 -33.37 -67.48 20.91
N LEU A 36 -33.86 -66.94 22.05
CA LEU A 36 -33.18 -65.87 22.78
C LEU A 36 -32.02 -66.40 23.65
N THR A 37 -30.86 -65.76 23.53
CA THR A 37 -29.92 -65.58 24.65
C THR A 37 -29.97 -64.10 25.08
N ALA A 38 -30.02 -63.86 26.39
CA ALA A 38 -30.13 -62.52 26.94
C ALA A 38 -28.77 -61.77 26.87
N GLY A 39 -28.46 -61.21 25.71
CA GLY A 39 -27.44 -60.17 25.58
C GLY A 39 -27.99 -58.85 26.11
N THR A 40 -27.33 -58.26 27.09
CA THR A 40 -27.61 -56.90 27.58
C THR A 40 -27.62 -55.92 26.40
N ALA A 41 -28.73 -55.20 26.21
CA ALA A 41 -28.78 -54.11 25.25
C ALA A 41 -27.72 -53.07 25.61
N ALA A 42 -26.68 -52.96 24.78
CA ALA A 42 -25.79 -51.81 24.84
C ALA A 42 -26.65 -50.57 24.61
N ALA A 43 -26.64 -49.65 25.58
CA ALA A 43 -27.36 -48.39 25.45
C ALA A 43 -26.89 -47.68 24.19
N ALA A 44 -27.82 -47.23 23.34
CA ALA A 44 -27.49 -46.27 22.32
C ALA A 44 -27.08 -44.98 23.03
N ASP A 45 -25.81 -44.59 22.94
CA ASP A 45 -25.31 -43.34 23.51
C ASP A 45 -26.09 -42.16 22.92
N HIS A 46 -27.06 -41.66 23.70
CA HIS A 46 -27.73 -40.41 23.39
C HIS A 46 -26.71 -39.29 23.59
N ALA A 47 -26.33 -38.63 22.49
CA ALA A 47 -25.47 -37.45 22.52
C ALA A 47 -26.00 -36.45 23.57
N PRO A 48 -25.14 -35.91 24.47
CA PRO A 48 -25.61 -35.10 25.59
C PRO A 48 -26.39 -33.87 25.11
N ALA A 49 -27.58 -33.64 25.65
CA ALA A 49 -28.43 -32.52 25.25
C ALA A 49 -27.71 -31.16 25.43
N ALA A 50 -27.93 -30.23 24.49
CA ALA A 50 -27.26 -28.93 24.48
C ALA A 50 -27.54 -28.11 25.77
N ARG A 51 -26.49 -27.53 26.34
CA ARG A 51 -26.55 -26.71 27.55
C ARG A 51 -26.69 -25.23 27.19
N ASN A 52 -27.88 -24.69 27.40
CA ASN A 52 -28.12 -23.25 27.30
C ASN A 52 -27.75 -22.55 28.62
N ILE A 53 -27.00 -21.45 28.52
CA ILE A 53 -26.60 -20.56 29.61
C ILE A 53 -27.02 -19.14 29.20
N TYR A 54 -27.61 -18.37 30.09
CA TYR A 54 -28.12 -17.03 29.83
C TYR A 54 -27.40 -16.00 30.71
N VAL A 55 -27.02 -14.87 30.12
CA VAL A 55 -26.35 -13.72 30.78
C VAL A 55 -27.17 -12.46 30.55
N SER A 56 -27.35 -11.62 31.57
CA SER A 56 -28.04 -10.33 31.47
C SER A 56 -27.36 -9.28 32.33
N ALA A 57 -27.31 -8.03 31.87
CA ALA A 57 -26.90 -6.89 32.69
C ALA A 57 -27.78 -6.68 33.95
N SER A 58 -28.97 -7.28 33.98
CA SER A 58 -29.88 -7.34 35.15
C SER A 58 -29.84 -8.67 35.91
N GLY A 59 -28.86 -9.53 35.64
CA GLY A 59 -28.75 -10.88 36.18
C GLY A 59 -28.12 -10.96 37.56
N SER A 60 -27.76 -12.18 37.98
CA SER A 60 -26.96 -12.41 39.19
C SER A 60 -26.09 -13.65 39.04
N ASP A 61 -24.81 -13.55 39.39
CA ASP A 61 -23.87 -14.69 39.36
C ASP A 61 -24.13 -15.73 40.46
N ARG A 62 -25.14 -15.50 41.32
CA ARG A 62 -25.71 -16.52 42.21
C ARG A 62 -26.75 -17.42 41.53
N ASN A 63 -27.22 -17.05 40.34
CA ASN A 63 -28.18 -17.85 39.57
C ASN A 63 -27.49 -19.04 38.90
N SER A 64 -28.28 -20.05 38.48
CA SER A 64 -27.75 -21.17 37.69
C SER A 64 -27.43 -20.82 36.24
N GLY A 65 -27.94 -19.69 35.73
CA GLY A 65 -27.83 -19.30 34.32
C GLY A 65 -28.65 -20.14 33.36
N GLN A 66 -29.34 -21.21 33.79
CA GLN A 66 -30.01 -22.15 32.87
C GLN A 66 -31.43 -21.73 32.42
N SER A 67 -31.85 -20.51 32.74
CA SER A 67 -33.12 -19.93 32.26
C SER A 67 -33.01 -18.42 32.06
N THR A 68 -33.74 -17.89 31.08
CA THR A 68 -33.90 -16.44 30.84
C THR A 68 -34.54 -15.70 32.03
N ARG A 69 -35.23 -16.39 32.94
CA ARG A 69 -35.78 -15.84 34.19
C ARG A 69 -34.75 -15.75 35.33
N SER A 70 -33.63 -16.47 35.22
CA SER A 70 -32.55 -16.50 36.21
C SER A 70 -31.17 -16.50 35.52
N PRO A 71 -30.86 -15.45 34.73
CA PRO A 71 -29.59 -15.33 34.03
C PRO A 71 -28.45 -14.97 34.99
N LEU A 72 -27.23 -15.34 34.60
CA LEU A 72 -25.99 -14.84 35.22
C LEU A 72 -25.83 -13.34 34.94
N LEU A 73 -25.02 -12.66 35.75
CA LEU A 73 -24.69 -11.25 35.55
C LEU A 73 -23.48 -11.09 34.62
N THR A 74 -22.46 -11.94 34.79
CA THR A 74 -21.16 -11.78 34.10
C THR A 74 -20.85 -12.92 33.14
N LEU A 75 -20.10 -12.56 32.09
CA LEU A 75 -19.51 -13.52 31.15
C LEU A 75 -18.47 -14.44 31.81
N ALA A 76 -17.80 -13.99 32.88
CA ALA A 76 -16.86 -14.82 33.64
C ALA A 76 -17.56 -15.96 34.40
N ALA A 77 -18.72 -15.68 35.01
CA ALA A 77 -19.57 -16.72 35.59
C ALA A 77 -20.13 -17.66 34.50
N ALA A 78 -20.53 -17.11 33.35
CA ALA A 78 -21.01 -17.90 32.22
C ALA A 78 -19.94 -18.84 31.66
N GLN A 79 -18.69 -18.37 31.53
CA GLN A 79 -17.53 -19.18 31.16
C GLN A 79 -17.26 -20.29 32.19
N SER A 80 -17.32 -19.96 33.48
CA SER A 80 -17.18 -20.96 34.55
C SER A 80 -18.28 -22.03 34.53
N SER A 81 -19.46 -21.71 34.01
CA SER A 81 -20.55 -22.67 33.76
C SER A 81 -20.35 -23.44 32.45
N ALA A 82 -19.88 -22.79 31.39
CA ALA A 82 -19.61 -23.39 30.08
C ALA A 82 -18.52 -24.48 30.18
N ARG A 83 -17.37 -24.18 30.81
CA ARG A 83 -16.28 -25.13 31.09
C ARG A 83 -16.74 -26.44 31.73
N LYS A 84 -17.71 -26.35 32.66
CA LYS A 84 -18.27 -27.53 33.35
C LYS A 84 -19.15 -28.38 32.42
N ALA A 85 -19.83 -27.74 31.46
CA ALA A 85 -20.69 -28.41 30.51
C ALA A 85 -19.92 -29.01 29.33
N SER A 86 -18.97 -28.28 28.75
CA SER A 86 -18.10 -28.76 27.67
C SER A 86 -17.17 -29.88 28.16
N GLY A 87 -16.60 -29.74 29.36
CA GLY A 87 -15.83 -30.81 30.02
C GLY A 87 -16.64 -32.08 30.35
N ALA A 88 -17.97 -32.00 30.31
CA ALA A 88 -18.88 -33.14 30.42
C ALA A 88 -19.46 -33.60 29.05
N GLY A 89 -18.90 -33.12 27.93
CA GLY A 89 -19.27 -33.52 26.57
C GLY A 89 -20.56 -32.88 26.03
N HIS A 90 -21.15 -31.90 26.72
CA HIS A 90 -22.32 -31.19 26.20
C HIS A 90 -21.92 -30.13 25.16
N PRO A 91 -22.66 -29.98 24.05
CA PRO A 91 -22.65 -28.73 23.28
C PRO A 91 -23.13 -27.59 24.18
N VAL A 92 -22.53 -26.41 24.07
CA VAL A 92 -22.85 -25.27 24.95
C VAL A 92 -23.22 -24.04 24.14
N HIS A 93 -24.32 -23.38 24.51
CA HIS A 93 -24.69 -22.07 23.99
C HIS A 93 -24.84 -21.07 25.13
N VAL A 94 -23.99 -20.04 25.15
CA VAL A 94 -24.05 -18.90 26.07
C VAL A 94 -24.74 -17.74 25.36
N TRP A 95 -25.99 -17.49 25.72
CA TRP A 95 -26.83 -16.42 25.22
C TRP A 95 -26.70 -15.16 26.08
N VAL A 96 -26.28 -14.05 25.47
CA VAL A 96 -26.03 -12.78 26.16
C VAL A 96 -27.12 -11.77 25.79
N ARG A 97 -27.95 -11.38 26.76
CA ARG A 97 -29.01 -10.39 26.57
C ARG A 97 -28.44 -9.01 26.23
N GLY A 98 -29.24 -8.19 25.57
CA GLY A 98 -28.86 -6.84 25.16
C GLY A 98 -28.42 -5.94 26.32
N GLY A 99 -27.42 -5.10 26.07
CA GLY A 99 -26.84 -4.19 27.05
C GLY A 99 -25.31 -4.10 26.95
N THR A 100 -24.72 -3.17 27.72
CA THR A 100 -23.27 -2.97 27.77
C THR A 100 -22.68 -3.68 28.99
N TYR A 101 -21.74 -4.58 28.71
CA TYR A 101 -20.96 -5.34 29.69
C TYR A 101 -19.56 -4.76 29.72
N HIS A 102 -19.07 -4.47 30.92
CA HIS A 102 -17.70 -4.00 31.18
C HIS A 102 -16.95 -5.11 31.92
N PRO A 103 -16.20 -6.00 31.22
CA PRO A 103 -15.45 -7.05 31.87
C PRO A 103 -14.42 -6.46 32.82
N ALA A 104 -14.35 -6.94 34.07
CA ALA A 104 -13.39 -6.44 35.06
C ALA A 104 -11.93 -6.62 34.61
N ALA A 105 -11.68 -7.65 33.81
CA ALA A 105 -10.44 -7.93 33.08
C ALA A 105 -10.77 -8.70 31.78
N THR A 106 -9.81 -8.83 30.88
CA THR A 106 -9.89 -9.65 29.65
C THR A 106 -10.44 -11.05 29.92
N LEU A 107 -11.40 -11.49 29.11
CA LEU A 107 -11.97 -12.84 29.19
C LEU A 107 -11.01 -13.84 28.53
N LYS A 108 -10.24 -14.56 29.37
CA LYS A 108 -9.24 -15.55 28.92
C LYS A 108 -9.87 -16.93 28.76
N PHE A 109 -9.81 -17.47 27.55
CA PHE A 109 -10.24 -18.81 27.15
C PHE A 109 -9.00 -19.68 26.93
N GLY A 110 -8.92 -20.80 27.65
CA GLY A 110 -7.83 -21.76 27.57
C GLY A 110 -8.35 -23.15 27.20
N ALA A 111 -7.48 -24.17 27.27
CA ALA A 111 -7.83 -25.52 26.80
C ALA A 111 -9.11 -26.12 27.42
N ALA A 112 -9.43 -25.76 28.67
CA ALA A 112 -10.63 -26.21 29.38
C ALA A 112 -11.95 -25.57 28.89
N ASP A 113 -11.87 -24.52 28.06
CA ASP A 113 -13.05 -23.91 27.41
C ASP A 113 -13.44 -24.61 26.12
N SER A 114 -12.52 -25.36 25.51
CA SER A 114 -12.69 -25.95 24.17
C SER A 114 -13.94 -26.81 24.05
N GLY A 115 -14.58 -26.75 22.88
CA GLY A 115 -15.63 -27.68 22.50
C GLY A 115 -15.08 -28.92 21.81
N SER A 116 -15.91 -29.49 20.94
CA SER A 116 -15.52 -30.46 19.91
C SER A 116 -16.37 -30.26 18.66
N ALA A 117 -15.96 -30.82 17.52
CA ALA A 117 -16.76 -30.76 16.28
C ALA A 117 -18.20 -31.30 16.43
N SER A 118 -18.47 -32.21 17.38
CA SER A 118 -19.81 -32.73 17.69
C SER A 118 -20.51 -32.02 18.86
N ALA A 119 -19.77 -31.24 19.65
CA ALA A 119 -20.26 -30.51 20.82
C ALA A 119 -19.49 -29.18 20.95
N PRO A 120 -19.74 -28.20 20.06
CA PRO A 120 -19.04 -26.92 20.07
C PRO A 120 -19.51 -26.03 21.24
N VAL A 121 -18.75 -24.95 21.50
CA VAL A 121 -19.10 -23.93 22.49
C VAL A 121 -19.31 -22.58 21.79
N THR A 122 -20.53 -22.07 21.83
CA THR A 122 -20.92 -20.81 21.20
C THR A 122 -21.27 -19.76 22.25
N TYR A 123 -20.70 -18.58 22.14
CA TYR A 123 -21.13 -17.35 22.81
C TYR A 123 -21.80 -16.47 21.77
N SER A 124 -23.04 -16.03 22.02
CA SER A 124 -23.69 -15.09 21.12
C SER A 124 -24.54 -14.06 21.85
N SER A 125 -24.80 -12.93 21.18
CA SER A 125 -25.96 -12.10 21.51
C SER A 125 -27.25 -12.93 21.46
N TYR A 126 -28.21 -12.58 22.31
CA TYR A 126 -29.57 -13.14 22.26
C TYR A 126 -30.27 -12.72 20.96
N PRO A 127 -31.10 -13.57 20.32
CA PRO A 127 -31.67 -13.24 19.01
C PRO A 127 -32.48 -11.94 19.03
N GLY A 128 -32.14 -11.01 18.14
CA GLY A 128 -32.76 -9.68 18.04
C GLY A 128 -32.26 -8.65 19.07
N GLU A 129 -31.32 -9.01 19.94
CA GLU A 129 -30.71 -8.12 20.94
C GLU A 129 -29.23 -7.86 20.63
N ARG A 130 -28.65 -6.78 21.17
CA ARG A 130 -27.24 -6.39 20.95
C ARG A 130 -26.48 -6.38 22.26
N ALA A 131 -25.58 -7.35 22.48
CA ALA A 131 -24.64 -7.35 23.59
C ALA A 131 -23.36 -6.60 23.21
N VAL A 132 -22.99 -5.60 24.01
CA VAL A 132 -21.78 -4.79 23.82
C VAL A 132 -20.76 -5.17 24.89
N LEU A 133 -19.59 -5.67 24.46
CA LEU A 133 -18.38 -5.81 25.26
C LEU A 133 -17.57 -4.52 25.14
N SER A 134 -17.48 -3.78 26.23
CA SER A 134 -16.72 -2.52 26.30
C SER A 134 -15.48 -2.69 27.16
N GLY A 135 -14.33 -2.27 26.62
CA GLY A 135 -13.07 -2.19 27.38
C GLY A 135 -13.03 -1.02 28.37
N GLY A 136 -14.02 -0.14 28.30
CA GLY A 136 -14.11 1.06 29.12
C GLY A 136 -14.59 0.86 30.55
N ARG A 137 -14.60 1.96 31.30
CA ARG A 137 -15.29 2.10 32.59
C ARG A 137 -16.15 3.35 32.58
N ARG A 138 -17.34 3.24 33.15
CA ARG A 138 -18.22 4.39 33.40
C ARG A 138 -17.56 5.37 34.36
N VAL A 139 -17.42 6.62 33.94
CA VAL A 139 -17.14 7.73 34.84
C VAL A 139 -18.41 8.01 35.64
N THR A 140 -18.40 7.66 36.92
CA THR A 140 -19.51 7.94 37.87
C THR A 140 -19.22 9.11 38.80
N ALA A 141 -18.04 9.70 38.71
CA ALA A 141 -17.65 10.88 39.47
C ALA A 141 -18.46 12.11 39.02
N ALA A 142 -18.71 13.03 39.95
CA ALA A 142 -19.40 14.27 39.65
C ALA A 142 -18.49 15.22 38.85
N TRP A 143 -19.02 15.76 37.76
CA TRP A 143 -18.35 16.78 36.96
C TRP A 143 -18.56 18.16 37.58
N THR A 144 -17.47 18.86 37.88
CA THR A 144 -17.47 20.28 38.26
C THR A 144 -16.88 21.14 37.14
N THR A 145 -17.07 22.46 37.22
CA THR A 145 -16.36 23.40 36.34
C THR A 145 -14.94 23.60 36.86
N ASP A 146 -13.95 23.71 35.97
CA ASP A 146 -12.58 24.04 36.37
C ASP A 146 -12.51 25.49 36.92
N PRO A 147 -11.74 25.76 38.00
CA PRO A 147 -11.68 27.10 38.59
C PRO A 147 -10.88 28.12 37.78
N HIS A 148 -10.16 27.70 36.73
CA HIS A 148 -9.35 28.57 35.87
C HIS A 148 -9.95 28.74 34.48
N ASP A 149 -10.65 27.73 33.94
CA ASP A 149 -11.43 27.85 32.70
C ASP A 149 -12.87 27.31 32.82
N SER A 150 -13.85 28.21 32.60
CA SER A 150 -15.27 27.89 32.62
C SER A 150 -15.76 26.95 31.48
N ALA A 151 -14.98 26.77 30.41
CA ALA A 151 -15.25 25.81 29.35
C ALA A 151 -14.92 24.37 29.79
N ILE A 152 -13.91 24.20 30.63
CA ILE A 152 -13.42 22.88 31.07
C ILE A 152 -14.33 22.31 32.17
N ARG A 153 -14.58 21.01 32.09
CA ARG A 153 -15.21 20.19 33.13
C ARG A 153 -14.17 19.22 33.68
N VAL A 154 -14.16 19.05 35.00
CA VAL A 154 -13.23 18.18 35.71
C VAL A 154 -13.98 17.17 36.58
N ALA A 155 -13.48 15.94 36.62
CA ALA A 155 -13.93 14.87 37.49
C ALA A 155 -12.73 14.17 38.14
N ASP A 156 -12.78 13.93 39.45
CA ASP A 156 -11.82 13.06 40.14
C ASP A 156 -12.21 11.60 39.92
N ILE A 157 -11.35 10.86 39.22
CA ILE A 157 -11.57 9.46 38.86
C ILE A 157 -10.51 8.52 39.47
N GLY A 158 -9.70 9.03 40.40
CA GLY A 158 -8.56 8.34 40.99
C GLY A 158 -7.29 8.37 40.12
N ALA A 159 -6.13 8.36 40.78
CA ALA A 159 -4.81 8.45 40.16
C ALA A 159 -4.31 7.12 39.55
N HIS A 160 -3.29 7.24 38.69
CA HIS A 160 -2.48 6.19 38.09
C HIS A 160 -3.22 5.13 37.26
N ARG A 161 -4.45 5.40 36.83
CA ARG A 161 -5.17 4.57 35.86
C ARG A 161 -4.43 4.60 34.51
N LYS A 162 -4.67 3.58 33.68
CA LYS A 162 -4.24 3.54 32.29
C LYS A 162 -5.46 3.91 31.45
N ILE A 163 -5.42 5.06 30.77
CA ILE A 163 -6.56 5.63 30.01
C ILE A 163 -5.99 6.40 28.81
N ASP A 164 -6.33 5.98 27.58
CA ASP A 164 -5.92 6.62 26.32
C ASP A 164 -7.10 7.07 25.43
N GLY A 165 -8.31 6.88 25.96
CA GLY A 165 -9.57 7.04 25.27
C GLY A 165 -10.67 7.46 26.21
N LEU A 166 -11.48 8.40 25.73
CA LEU A 166 -12.69 8.87 26.38
C LEU A 166 -13.83 8.84 25.37
N PHE A 167 -15.01 8.42 25.80
CA PHE A 167 -16.19 8.26 24.97
C PHE A 167 -17.36 9.00 25.61
N VAL A 168 -17.98 9.90 24.86
CA VAL A 168 -19.13 10.70 25.29
C VAL A 168 -20.32 10.29 24.43
N GLY A 169 -21.36 9.74 25.06
CA GLY A 169 -22.50 9.17 24.34
C GLY A 169 -22.14 8.02 23.39
N GLY A 170 -20.99 7.36 23.61
CA GLY A 170 -20.44 6.32 22.74
C GLY A 170 -19.51 6.82 21.61
N THR A 171 -19.29 8.13 21.47
CA THR A 171 -18.37 8.71 20.47
C THR A 171 -17.01 8.99 21.09
N ARG A 172 -15.91 8.49 20.50
CA ARG A 172 -14.54 8.71 20.99
C ARG A 172 -14.13 10.17 20.82
N GLN A 173 -13.74 10.79 21.92
CA GLN A 173 -13.28 12.17 22.04
C GLN A 173 -11.81 12.31 21.66
N VAL A 174 -11.41 13.54 21.33
CA VAL A 174 -10.05 13.87 20.89
C VAL A 174 -9.16 14.02 22.13
N LEU A 175 -8.02 13.34 22.17
CA LEU A 175 -7.02 13.63 23.22
C LEU A 175 -6.43 15.03 22.92
N ALA A 176 -6.39 15.92 23.91
CA ALA A 176 -5.89 17.30 23.82
C ALA A 176 -4.61 17.38 22.98
N ARG A 177 -4.61 18.16 21.87
CA ARG A 177 -3.59 18.07 20.82
C ARG A 177 -3.27 19.39 20.14
N TYR A 178 -2.02 19.51 19.67
CA TYR A 178 -1.59 20.58 18.78
C TYR A 178 -1.07 20.04 17.43
N PRO A 179 -1.63 20.52 16.29
CA PRO A 179 -2.80 21.38 16.20
C PRO A 179 -4.09 20.60 16.47
N ASN A 180 -5.16 21.35 16.72
CA ASN A 180 -6.50 20.85 17.00
C ASN A 180 -7.00 19.99 15.84
N PHE A 181 -7.89 19.04 16.13
CA PHE A 181 -8.40 18.09 15.14
C PHE A 181 -9.17 18.78 14.01
N ASP A 182 -8.76 18.53 12.75
CA ASP A 182 -9.44 18.96 11.54
C ASP A 182 -9.61 17.79 10.55
N ALA A 183 -10.86 17.35 10.38
CA ALA A 183 -11.23 16.29 9.44
C ALA A 183 -11.11 16.70 7.95
N GLY A 184 -10.95 17.99 7.64
CA GLY A 184 -10.72 18.50 6.28
C GLY A 184 -9.28 18.33 5.80
N THR A 185 -8.34 17.96 6.67
CA THR A 185 -6.95 17.69 6.31
C THR A 185 -6.71 16.21 6.04
N ALA A 186 -5.89 15.89 5.04
CA ALA A 186 -5.59 14.51 4.64
C ALA A 186 -4.80 13.76 5.73
N VAL A 187 -3.67 14.33 6.17
CA VAL A 187 -2.72 13.68 7.09
C VAL A 187 -3.04 13.99 8.56
N LEU A 188 -3.11 12.94 9.39
CA LEU A 188 -3.27 12.98 10.86
C LEU A 188 -4.50 13.73 11.40
N ASN A 189 -5.41 14.16 10.52
CA ASN A 189 -6.55 15.04 10.80
C ASN A 189 -6.13 16.28 11.61
N GLY A 190 -5.12 17.00 11.12
CA GLY A 190 -4.61 18.25 11.66
C GLY A 190 -3.13 18.10 12.01
N SER A 191 -2.24 18.52 11.11
CA SER A 191 -0.79 18.45 11.33
C SER A 191 -0.13 19.81 11.23
N THR A 192 1.07 19.93 11.80
CA THR A 192 1.92 21.12 11.78
C THR A 192 3.37 20.72 11.53
N THR A 193 4.24 21.69 11.30
CA THR A 193 5.67 21.42 11.14
C THR A 193 6.35 21.20 12.49
N MET A 194 7.41 20.38 12.52
CA MET A 194 8.21 20.14 13.72
C MET A 194 8.80 21.45 14.30
N ALA A 195 9.10 22.44 13.45
CA ALA A 195 9.54 23.76 13.89
C ALA A 195 8.45 24.53 14.64
N ALA A 196 7.22 24.56 14.11
CA ALA A 196 6.07 25.19 14.77
C ALA A 196 5.70 24.46 16.08
N LEU A 197 5.79 23.13 16.09
CA LEU A 197 5.57 22.31 17.28
C LEU A 197 6.56 22.61 18.40
N ASN A 198 7.85 22.75 18.08
CA ASN A 198 8.90 23.11 19.05
C ASN A 198 8.80 24.56 19.58
N ALA A 199 8.22 25.47 18.77
CA ALA A 199 7.89 26.82 19.21
C ALA A 199 6.69 26.81 20.17
N ARG A 200 5.58 26.13 19.82
CA ARG A 200 4.40 25.95 20.69
C ARG A 200 4.79 25.30 22.03
N SER A 201 5.62 24.26 22.01
CA SER A 201 6.01 23.52 23.22
C SER A 201 6.81 24.30 24.26
N ALA A 202 7.26 25.52 23.95
CA ALA A 202 7.91 26.41 24.93
C ALA A 202 6.99 26.80 26.09
N GLN A 203 5.66 26.70 25.92
CA GLN A 203 4.67 27.03 26.95
C GLN A 203 4.26 25.84 27.84
N TRP A 204 4.62 24.61 27.48
CA TRP A 204 4.19 23.40 28.18
C TRP A 204 4.93 23.23 29.50
N LYS A 205 4.21 23.12 30.63
CA LYS A 205 4.81 22.92 31.96
C LYS A 205 5.33 21.50 32.15
N ASN A 206 4.65 20.51 31.55
CA ASN A 206 5.02 19.10 31.63
C ASN A 206 4.96 18.44 30.24
N PRO A 207 5.90 18.76 29.32
CA PRO A 207 5.91 18.24 27.96
C PRO A 207 5.97 16.70 27.89
N SER A 208 6.55 16.05 28.90
CA SER A 208 6.66 14.59 29.03
C SER A 208 5.36 13.86 29.36
N THR A 209 4.22 14.55 29.34
CA THR A 209 2.88 13.91 29.37
C THR A 209 2.37 13.54 27.99
N GLY A 210 2.92 14.14 26.93
CA GLY A 210 2.45 13.95 25.57
C GLY A 210 3.29 12.99 24.73
N ASP A 211 2.69 12.61 23.61
CA ASP A 211 3.31 11.86 22.53
C ASP A 211 3.22 12.69 21.23
N ILE A 212 4.09 12.38 20.27
CA ILE A 212 4.04 12.87 18.89
C ILE A 212 3.58 11.75 17.98
N ARG A 213 2.61 12.05 17.11
CA ARG A 213 2.31 11.22 15.94
C ARG A 213 2.79 11.86 14.65
N GLY A 214 3.28 11.03 13.74
CA GLY A 214 3.94 11.44 12.50
C GLY A 214 3.96 10.34 11.45
N LEU A 215 4.35 10.70 10.23
CA LEU A 215 4.67 9.74 9.17
C LEU A 215 6.17 9.51 9.11
N HIS A 216 6.59 8.37 8.54
CA HIS A 216 7.97 8.18 8.08
C HIS A 216 8.32 9.29 7.06
N SER A 217 9.58 9.75 6.99
CA SER A 217 9.99 10.84 6.09
C SER A 217 9.81 10.54 4.60
N ALA A 218 9.85 9.26 4.19
CA ALA A 218 9.46 8.80 2.85
C ALA A 218 7.99 8.33 2.75
N HIS A 219 7.16 8.66 3.74
CA HIS A 219 5.72 8.37 3.83
C HIS A 219 5.33 6.87 3.78
N TRP A 220 6.29 5.97 4.06
CA TRP A 220 6.10 4.51 4.08
C TRP A 220 5.42 3.95 5.35
N GLY A 221 4.68 4.76 6.11
CA GLY A 221 4.02 4.31 7.34
C GLY A 221 3.98 5.36 8.43
N GLY A 222 3.61 4.92 9.64
CA GLY A 222 3.77 5.72 10.86
C GLY A 222 5.24 5.87 11.24
N ASN A 223 5.54 6.91 12.01
CA ASN A 223 6.81 7.05 12.70
C ASN A 223 6.57 7.90 13.97
N ASP A 224 6.15 7.22 15.05
CA ASP A 224 5.59 7.86 16.24
C ASP A 224 6.58 7.88 17.43
N TYR A 225 6.48 8.89 18.31
CA TYR A 225 7.48 9.15 19.36
C TYR A 225 6.85 9.59 20.69
N THR A 226 7.33 9.05 21.81
CA THR A 226 6.99 9.59 23.15
C THR A 226 7.89 10.76 23.52
N ILE A 227 7.31 11.81 24.13
CA ILE A 227 8.07 12.96 24.62
C ILE A 227 8.70 12.62 25.98
N THR A 228 10.03 12.71 26.05
CA THR A 228 10.81 12.44 27.27
C THR A 228 11.25 13.71 28.02
N GLY A 229 10.94 14.88 27.46
CA GLY A 229 11.23 16.19 28.05
C GLY A 229 11.43 17.27 26.98
N ARG A 230 12.01 18.40 27.38
CA ARG A 230 12.35 19.53 26.50
C ARG A 230 13.69 20.14 26.95
N ASP A 231 14.49 20.65 26.01
CA ASP A 231 15.64 21.52 26.33
C ASP A 231 15.70 22.74 25.39
N ALA A 232 16.88 23.36 25.25
CA ALA A 232 17.10 24.53 24.40
C ALA A 232 16.98 24.24 22.89
N SER A 233 17.14 22.98 22.48
CA SER A 233 17.03 22.55 21.07
C SER A 233 15.59 22.19 20.66
N GLY A 234 14.75 21.80 21.63
CA GLY A 234 13.36 21.42 21.38
C GLY A 234 12.89 20.29 22.31
N LEU A 235 11.87 19.56 21.85
CA LEU A 235 11.33 18.35 22.46
C LEU A 235 12.33 17.19 22.34
N LYS A 236 12.44 16.39 23.41
CA LYS A 236 13.26 15.16 23.43
C LYS A 236 12.40 13.96 23.11
N LEU A 237 12.66 13.32 21.98
CA LEU A 237 11.79 12.28 21.44
C LEU A 237 12.40 10.89 21.63
N LYS A 238 11.56 9.91 21.95
CA LYS A 238 11.91 8.49 21.96
C LYS A 238 10.98 7.76 21.00
N TRP A 239 11.55 7.19 19.93
CA TRP A 239 10.80 6.44 18.93
C TRP A 239 10.09 5.22 19.53
N VAL A 240 8.90 4.91 19.03
CA VAL A 240 8.02 3.82 19.49
C VAL A 240 8.40 2.46 18.89
N GLY A 241 8.95 2.43 17.68
CA GLY A 241 9.24 1.18 16.96
C GLY A 241 8.12 0.72 16.03
N ASP A 242 7.21 1.62 15.65
CA ASP A 242 5.99 1.38 14.86
C ASP A 242 6.23 1.16 13.35
N ASN A 243 7.49 1.26 12.91
CA ASN A 243 7.95 0.99 11.54
C ASN A 243 9.14 0.02 11.56
N ASN A 244 9.23 -0.93 10.63
CA ASN A 244 10.33 -1.91 10.64
C ASN A 244 11.69 -1.29 10.24
N ARG A 245 11.68 -0.27 9.37
CA ARG A 245 12.90 0.32 8.80
C ARG A 245 13.46 1.46 9.67
N GLY A 246 12.70 1.96 10.64
CA GLY A 246 13.02 3.16 11.41
C GLY A 246 12.99 4.41 10.52
N GLY A 247 13.95 5.32 10.71
CA GLY A 247 14.08 6.55 9.93
C GLY A 247 13.63 7.80 10.67
N ASP A 248 13.75 8.95 10.01
CA ASP A 248 13.29 10.24 10.53
C ASP A 248 11.77 10.41 10.35
N VAL A 249 11.15 11.21 11.22
CA VAL A 249 9.77 11.64 11.03
C VAL A 249 9.69 12.66 9.89
N ASP A 250 8.61 12.65 9.12
CA ASP A 250 8.30 13.79 8.27
C ASP A 250 8.11 15.05 9.13
N THR A 251 9.02 16.02 8.97
CA THR A 251 9.00 17.27 9.72
C THR A 251 7.93 18.26 9.25
N ALA A 252 7.25 18.00 8.13
CA ALA A 252 6.15 18.81 7.63
C ALA A 252 4.79 18.44 8.25
N HIS A 253 4.55 17.15 8.56
CA HIS A 253 3.28 16.66 9.08
C HIS A 253 3.43 15.89 10.41
N VAL A 254 3.47 16.63 11.54
CA VAL A 254 3.40 16.08 12.90
C VAL A 254 2.25 16.66 13.71
N VAL A 255 1.84 15.93 14.75
CA VAL A 255 0.93 16.38 15.81
C VAL A 255 1.50 15.95 17.17
N ALA A 256 1.40 16.79 18.20
CA ALA A 256 1.54 16.33 19.58
C ALA A 256 0.17 16.20 20.24
N GLU A 257 -0.02 15.18 21.07
CA GLU A 257 -1.24 14.94 21.83
C GLU A 257 -0.93 14.49 23.26
N GLY A 258 -1.89 14.65 24.17
CA GLY A 258 -1.71 14.29 25.58
C GLY A 258 -1.04 15.39 26.42
N VAL A 259 -1.19 16.66 26.04
CA VAL A 259 -0.64 17.81 26.79
C VAL A 259 -1.77 18.69 27.32
N PHE A 260 -1.75 19.02 28.62
CA PHE A 260 -2.82 19.80 29.26
C PHE A 260 -2.97 21.22 28.70
N GLU A 261 -1.87 21.88 28.36
CA GLU A 261 -1.89 23.22 27.76
C GLU A 261 -2.51 23.27 26.35
N GLU A 262 -2.75 22.11 25.72
CA GLU A 262 -3.39 21.98 24.40
C GLU A 262 -4.82 21.38 24.53
N LEU A 263 -5.43 21.50 25.71
CA LEU A 263 -6.87 21.27 25.92
C LEU A 263 -7.60 22.59 25.64
N ASP A 264 -7.83 22.92 24.36
CA ASP A 264 -8.40 24.22 23.96
C ASP A 264 -9.59 24.17 22.97
N ALA A 265 -9.97 22.98 22.47
CA ALA A 265 -11.12 22.79 21.58
C ALA A 265 -12.28 21.94 22.16
N PRO A 266 -13.54 22.18 21.74
CA PRO A 266 -14.69 21.34 22.10
C PRO A 266 -14.53 19.88 21.66
N GLY A 267 -14.76 18.95 22.58
CA GLY A 267 -14.56 17.51 22.37
C GLY A 267 -13.16 17.02 22.71
N GLU A 268 -12.28 17.89 23.23
CA GLU A 268 -10.98 17.50 23.76
C GLU A 268 -11.02 17.08 25.24
N TRP A 269 -10.06 16.24 25.63
CA TRP A 269 -9.88 15.80 27.00
C TRP A 269 -8.40 15.54 27.34
N PHE A 270 -8.09 15.60 28.64
CA PHE A 270 -6.78 15.28 29.22
C PHE A 270 -6.97 14.56 30.57
N TYR A 271 -6.11 13.61 30.90
CA TYR A 271 -6.12 12.94 32.21
C TYR A 271 -4.81 13.23 32.94
N ASP A 272 -4.89 14.02 34.01
CA ASP A 272 -3.80 14.18 34.97
C ASP A 272 -3.70 12.89 35.77
N ARG A 273 -2.78 12.04 35.34
CA ARG A 273 -2.56 10.71 35.89
C ARG A 273 -2.08 10.74 37.34
N ASP A 274 -1.40 11.79 37.78
CA ASP A 274 -0.84 11.87 39.13
C ASP A 274 -1.83 12.54 40.10
N ALA A 275 -2.58 13.54 39.65
CA ALA A 275 -3.68 14.12 40.44
C ALA A 275 -4.97 13.28 40.41
N GLY A 276 -5.10 12.32 39.48
CA GLY A 276 -6.30 11.51 39.29
C GLY A 276 -7.48 12.23 38.65
N LYS A 277 -7.22 13.35 37.97
CA LYS A 277 -8.26 14.26 37.45
C LYS A 277 -8.41 14.11 35.94
N LEU A 278 -9.64 13.82 35.53
CA LEU A 278 -10.05 13.84 34.13
C LEU A 278 -10.64 15.20 33.79
N TYR A 279 -10.04 15.89 32.82
CA TYR A 279 -10.46 17.18 32.30
C TYR A 279 -11.03 17.01 30.89
N MET A 280 -12.07 17.75 30.54
CA MET A 280 -12.60 17.79 29.17
C MET A 280 -13.29 19.10 28.86
N ILE A 281 -13.25 19.54 27.60
CA ILE A 281 -14.18 20.54 27.07
C ILE A 281 -15.31 19.76 26.37
N PRO A 282 -16.55 19.76 26.88
CA PRO A 282 -17.62 18.96 26.29
C PRO A 282 -17.92 19.35 24.83
N PRO A 283 -18.26 18.40 23.94
CA PRO A 283 -18.77 18.73 22.61
C PRO A 283 -19.97 19.67 22.71
N ALA A 284 -20.08 20.60 21.76
CA ALA A 284 -21.12 21.63 21.77
C ALA A 284 -22.53 21.04 21.97
N GLY A 285 -23.26 21.56 22.97
CA GLY A 285 -24.60 21.09 23.34
C GLY A 285 -24.65 19.86 24.26
N THR A 286 -23.52 19.30 24.68
CA THR A 286 -23.50 18.11 25.57
C THR A 286 -23.78 18.46 27.03
N ASP A 287 -24.80 17.81 27.62
CA ASP A 287 -25.05 17.81 29.06
C ASP A 287 -24.44 16.54 29.70
N LEU A 288 -23.33 16.69 30.42
CA LEU A 288 -22.63 15.59 31.11
C LEU A 288 -23.43 14.99 32.29
N SER A 289 -24.49 15.65 32.77
CA SER A 289 -25.38 15.08 33.80
C SER A 289 -26.36 14.04 33.23
N ARG A 290 -26.53 14.03 31.89
CA ARG A 290 -27.45 13.15 31.15
C ARG A 290 -26.74 12.21 30.18
N THR A 291 -25.54 12.59 29.75
CA THR A 291 -24.75 11.85 28.75
C THR A 291 -23.80 10.88 29.45
N THR A 292 -23.71 9.64 28.97
CA THR A 292 -22.76 8.67 29.51
C THR A 292 -21.34 9.02 29.08
N VAL A 293 -20.42 9.03 30.04
CA VAL A 293 -18.98 9.14 29.79
C VAL A 293 -18.28 7.85 30.20
N ASP A 294 -17.56 7.24 29.26
CA ASP A 294 -16.83 5.99 29.45
C ASP A 294 -15.36 6.17 29.02
N THR A 295 -14.42 5.62 29.77
CA THR A 295 -12.97 5.57 29.41
C THR A 295 -12.68 4.42 28.42
N ALA A 296 -11.42 4.24 28.01
CA ALA A 296 -10.85 2.96 27.59
C ALA A 296 -9.86 2.48 28.67
N GLU A 297 -9.99 1.24 29.14
CA GLU A 297 -9.20 0.70 30.28
C GLU A 297 -8.74 -0.77 30.11
N LEU A 298 -8.96 -1.40 28.95
CA LEU A 298 -8.50 -2.77 28.64
C LEU A 298 -7.85 -2.84 27.26
N ASP A 299 -6.72 -3.54 27.16
CA ASP A 299 -6.03 -3.79 25.88
C ASP A 299 -6.82 -4.82 25.02
N GLU A 300 -7.28 -5.90 25.65
CA GLU A 300 -7.96 -7.04 25.03
C GLU A 300 -9.31 -7.30 25.73
N LEU A 301 -10.38 -7.64 24.98
CA LEU A 301 -11.67 -8.03 25.56
C LEU A 301 -11.79 -9.54 25.69
N VAL A 302 -11.35 -10.27 24.67
CA VAL A 302 -11.35 -11.73 24.59
C VAL A 302 -9.96 -12.20 24.18
N ARG A 303 -9.41 -13.17 24.92
CA ARG A 303 -8.14 -13.81 24.59
C ARG A 303 -8.33 -15.32 24.56
N VAL A 304 -8.17 -15.94 23.39
CA VAL A 304 -8.20 -17.38 23.19
C VAL A 304 -6.75 -17.85 23.07
N GLU A 305 -6.23 -18.58 24.04
CA GLU A 305 -4.81 -18.93 24.08
C GLU A 305 -4.58 -20.41 24.46
N GLY A 306 -4.08 -21.18 23.49
CA GLY A 306 -3.56 -22.53 23.72
C GLY A 306 -2.15 -22.50 24.31
N ALA A 307 -1.77 -23.56 25.02
CA ALA A 307 -0.46 -23.63 25.65
C ALA A 307 0.69 -23.83 24.64
N SER A 308 0.38 -24.40 23.47
CA SER A 308 1.31 -24.64 22.36
C SER A 308 0.55 -25.05 21.11
N ALA A 309 1.24 -25.09 19.96
CA ALA A 309 0.75 -25.73 18.72
C ALA A 309 0.19 -27.16 18.92
N SER A 310 0.77 -27.93 19.85
CA SER A 310 0.33 -29.29 20.20
C SER A 310 -0.79 -29.35 21.25
N ARG A 311 -1.16 -28.22 21.85
CA ARG A 311 -2.21 -28.10 22.87
C ARG A 311 -3.09 -26.86 22.60
N PRO A 312 -3.75 -26.78 21.43
CA PRO A 312 -4.53 -25.61 21.06
C PRO A 312 -5.86 -25.53 21.80
N VAL A 313 -6.43 -24.33 21.88
CA VAL A 313 -7.87 -24.14 22.18
C VAL A 313 -8.66 -24.40 20.91
N HIS A 314 -9.85 -25.00 20.99
CA HIS A 314 -10.61 -25.32 19.79
C HIS A 314 -12.13 -25.33 19.89
N ASP A 315 -12.76 -25.22 18.72
CA ASP A 315 -14.22 -25.33 18.50
C ASP A 315 -15.03 -24.33 19.35
N LEU A 316 -14.59 -23.06 19.32
CA LEU A 316 -15.23 -21.92 19.97
C LEU A 316 -15.83 -20.95 18.94
N THR A 317 -16.97 -20.33 19.27
CA THR A 317 -17.58 -19.29 18.45
C THR A 317 -17.98 -18.08 19.28
N PHE A 318 -17.67 -16.88 18.79
CA PHE A 318 -18.16 -15.59 19.27
C PHE A 318 -19.01 -14.95 18.17
N ASP A 319 -20.28 -14.69 18.45
CA ASP A 319 -21.28 -14.39 17.42
C ASP A 319 -22.19 -13.20 17.79
N GLY A 320 -22.35 -12.25 16.87
CA GLY A 320 -23.30 -11.14 17.05
C GLY A 320 -22.96 -10.12 18.14
N PHE A 321 -21.70 -10.04 18.59
CA PHE A 321 -21.28 -9.10 19.64
C PHE A 321 -20.96 -7.71 19.08
N THR A 322 -20.90 -6.69 19.94
CA THR A 322 -20.13 -5.48 19.65
C THR A 322 -18.91 -5.41 20.56
N PHE A 323 -17.73 -5.20 19.99
CA PHE A 323 -16.46 -4.97 20.67
C PHE A 323 -16.10 -3.49 20.52
N THR A 324 -15.78 -2.79 21.62
CA THR A 324 -15.54 -1.33 21.62
C THR A 324 -14.63 -0.89 22.76
N ALA A 325 -14.04 0.30 22.64
CA ALA A 325 -13.37 1.02 23.73
C ALA A 325 -12.24 0.24 24.42
N THR A 326 -11.43 -0.48 23.63
CA THR A 326 -10.10 -0.93 24.07
C THR A 326 -9.09 0.20 24.03
N HIS A 327 -7.96 0.00 24.71
CA HIS A 327 -6.76 0.82 24.53
C HIS A 327 -6.26 0.77 23.08
N ARG A 328 -5.42 1.75 22.76
CA ARG A 328 -4.52 1.79 21.63
C ARG A 328 -3.45 0.72 21.78
N THR A 329 -3.01 0.19 20.66
CA THR A 329 -1.81 -0.64 20.60
C THR A 329 -0.57 0.25 20.53
N LEU A 330 -0.63 1.34 19.75
CA LEU A 330 0.31 2.45 19.75
C LEU A 330 0.59 3.02 21.16
N PHE A 331 1.86 3.37 21.42
CA PHE A 331 2.46 3.80 22.71
C PHE A 331 2.40 2.78 23.86
N ASP A 332 1.34 1.98 23.93
CA ASP A 332 1.02 1.11 25.05
C ASP A 332 1.52 -0.33 24.93
N THR A 333 1.77 -0.81 23.72
CA THR A 333 2.20 -2.18 23.43
C THR A 333 3.54 -2.15 22.68
N PRO A 334 4.55 -2.95 23.09
CA PRO A 334 5.79 -3.07 22.32
C PRO A 334 5.53 -3.59 20.90
N TYR A 335 6.10 -2.92 19.91
CA TYR A 335 6.09 -3.37 18.54
C TYR A 335 7.13 -4.47 18.30
N GLU A 336 6.74 -5.49 17.55
CA GLU A 336 7.62 -6.52 17.00
C GLU A 336 7.87 -6.22 15.51
N PRO A 337 9.13 -5.95 15.10
CA PRO A 337 9.47 -5.90 13.68
C PRO A 337 9.23 -7.27 13.04
N LEU A 338 8.57 -7.30 11.88
CA LEU A 338 8.35 -8.51 11.10
C LEU A 338 9.60 -8.84 10.24
N GLN A 339 9.46 -9.78 9.30
CA GLN A 339 10.43 -9.91 8.20
C GLN A 339 10.50 -8.62 7.37
N LEU A 340 11.48 -8.53 6.46
CA LEU A 340 11.95 -7.31 5.78
C LEU A 340 10.92 -6.42 5.06
N GLY A 341 9.63 -6.74 5.00
CA GLY A 341 8.59 -5.74 4.73
C GLY A 341 8.59 -4.62 5.79
N ASP A 342 7.97 -3.48 5.48
CA ASP A 342 8.12 -2.27 6.31
C ASP A 342 7.32 -2.31 7.63
N TRP A 343 6.60 -3.41 7.91
CA TRP A 343 5.69 -3.51 9.05
C TRP A 343 6.36 -3.97 10.34
N ALA A 344 6.07 -3.23 11.42
CA ALA A 344 6.12 -3.75 12.77
C ALA A 344 4.69 -3.91 13.30
N VAL A 345 4.46 -4.80 14.27
CA VAL A 345 3.12 -5.01 14.85
C VAL A 345 3.15 -5.10 16.37
N ALA A 346 2.15 -4.50 17.01
CA ALA A 346 1.78 -4.79 18.38
C ALA A 346 0.90 -6.06 18.43
N ARG A 347 1.37 -7.14 19.09
CA ARG A 347 0.63 -8.42 19.21
C ARG A 347 -0.51 -8.37 20.24
N ALA A 348 -1.50 -7.52 19.98
CA ALA A 348 -2.73 -7.40 20.75
C ALA A 348 -3.90 -6.95 19.85
N GLY A 349 -5.12 -7.23 20.29
CA GLY A 349 -6.35 -6.77 19.62
C GLY A 349 -7.58 -7.01 20.51
N ALA A 350 -8.72 -6.41 20.16
CA ALA A 350 -9.96 -6.55 20.93
C ALA A 350 -10.38 -8.02 21.09
N VAL A 351 -10.13 -8.85 20.07
CA VAL A 351 -10.08 -10.32 20.18
C VAL A 351 -8.70 -10.82 19.77
N HIS A 352 -7.98 -11.48 20.67
CA HIS A 352 -6.67 -12.11 20.41
C HIS A 352 -6.82 -13.63 20.40
N ILE A 353 -6.41 -14.29 19.32
CA ILE A 353 -6.43 -15.74 19.12
C ILE A 353 -5.00 -16.24 18.93
N LYS A 354 -4.57 -17.19 19.76
CA LYS A 354 -3.21 -17.74 19.76
C LYS A 354 -3.22 -19.22 20.07
N ASN A 355 -2.40 -20.02 19.36
CA ASN A 355 -2.34 -21.47 19.54
C ASN A 355 -3.76 -22.07 19.51
N ALA A 356 -4.51 -21.89 18.43
CA ALA A 356 -5.91 -22.28 18.34
C ALA A 356 -6.26 -23.05 17.05
N ARG A 357 -7.50 -23.54 16.98
CA ARG A 357 -8.10 -24.05 15.72
C ARG A 357 -9.63 -23.99 15.78
N ASN A 358 -10.28 -23.86 14.64
CA ASN A 358 -11.74 -23.78 14.52
C ASN A 358 -12.37 -22.71 15.45
N ILE A 359 -11.71 -21.57 15.64
CA ILE A 359 -12.21 -20.41 16.37
C ILE A 359 -12.93 -19.49 15.38
N THR A 360 -14.20 -19.19 15.64
CA THR A 360 -15.01 -18.32 14.77
C THR A 360 -15.38 -17.02 15.49
N VAL A 361 -15.05 -15.88 14.91
CA VAL A 361 -15.56 -14.55 15.27
C VAL A 361 -16.47 -14.10 14.14
N SER A 362 -17.78 -14.08 14.38
CA SER A 362 -18.75 -13.85 13.30
C SER A 362 -19.88 -12.89 13.64
N ARG A 363 -20.44 -12.27 12.58
CA ARG A 363 -21.60 -11.35 12.64
C ARG A 363 -21.49 -10.24 13.69
N SER A 364 -20.27 -9.91 14.11
CA SER A 364 -19.98 -8.99 15.20
C SER A 364 -19.57 -7.62 14.66
N ALA A 365 -19.61 -6.60 15.51
CA ALA A 365 -19.22 -5.24 15.18
C ALA A 365 -18.02 -4.80 16.02
N PHE A 366 -16.91 -4.42 15.39
CA PHE A 366 -15.77 -3.76 16.03
C PHE A 366 -15.91 -2.27 15.78
N VAL A 367 -16.21 -1.51 16.83
CA VAL A 367 -16.55 -0.08 16.73
C VAL A 367 -15.58 0.70 17.59
N GLN A 368 -14.78 1.57 16.98
CA GLN A 368 -13.81 2.42 17.68
C GLN A 368 -12.91 1.62 18.67
N ALA A 369 -12.44 0.44 18.24
CA ALA A 369 -11.39 -0.28 18.93
C ALA A 369 -10.13 0.60 18.96
N GLY A 370 -9.45 0.70 20.09
CA GLY A 370 -8.28 1.60 20.20
C GLY A 370 -7.09 1.11 19.38
N GLY A 371 -6.92 -0.20 19.25
CA GLY A 371 -5.87 -0.86 18.48
C GLY A 371 -6.45 -1.79 17.41
N ASN A 372 -5.88 -3.00 17.27
CA ASN A 372 -6.35 -3.97 16.27
C ASN A 372 -7.73 -4.56 16.65
N GLY A 373 -8.53 -4.93 15.64
CA GLY A 373 -9.81 -5.62 15.83
C GLY A 373 -9.63 -7.07 16.28
N VAL A 374 -9.14 -7.92 15.38
CA VAL A 374 -8.80 -9.33 15.63
C VAL A 374 -7.31 -9.56 15.37
N PHE A 375 -6.59 -10.17 16.32
CA PHE A 375 -5.19 -10.58 16.16
C PHE A 375 -5.07 -12.11 16.22
N ILE A 376 -4.47 -12.72 15.20
CA ILE A 376 -4.25 -14.17 15.07
C ILE A 376 -2.73 -14.46 15.10
N ASP A 377 -2.24 -15.02 16.21
CA ASP A 377 -0.82 -15.16 16.58
C ASP A 377 -0.34 -16.63 16.68
N GLY A 378 0.81 -16.94 16.09
CA GLY A 378 1.44 -18.27 16.20
C GLY A 378 0.62 -19.39 15.56
N TYR A 379 0.68 -20.62 16.09
CA TYR A 379 -0.14 -21.73 15.58
C TYR A 379 -1.63 -21.37 15.54
N ASN A 380 -2.22 -21.35 14.36
CA ASN A 380 -3.68 -21.24 14.18
C ASN A 380 -4.10 -22.09 12.99
N LYS A 381 -5.31 -22.67 13.03
CA LYS A 381 -5.81 -23.51 11.93
C LYS A 381 -7.33 -23.53 11.78
N GLY A 382 -7.83 -23.14 10.61
CA GLY A 382 -9.28 -23.23 10.33
C GLY A 382 -10.10 -22.19 11.09
N ASP A 383 -9.48 -21.11 11.53
CA ASP A 383 -10.14 -20.02 12.23
C ASP A 383 -10.80 -19.06 11.23
N ALA A 384 -11.90 -18.43 11.63
CA ALA A 384 -12.79 -17.69 10.76
C ALA A 384 -13.17 -16.33 11.36
N VAL A 385 -12.92 -15.24 10.64
CA VAL A 385 -13.38 -13.88 10.96
C VAL A 385 -14.38 -13.49 9.88
N THR A 386 -15.66 -13.80 10.10
CA THR A 386 -16.66 -13.82 9.01
C THR A 386 -17.94 -13.03 9.26
N GLY A 387 -18.37 -12.28 8.25
CA GLY A 387 -19.63 -11.54 8.33
C GLY A 387 -19.64 -10.39 9.35
N ASN A 388 -18.48 -9.90 9.78
CA ASN A 388 -18.38 -8.82 10.76
C ASN A 388 -18.55 -7.43 10.12
N THR A 389 -18.51 -6.39 10.95
CA THR A 389 -18.38 -4.98 10.56
C THR A 389 -17.27 -4.36 11.42
N PHE A 390 -16.35 -3.64 10.81
CA PHE A 390 -15.30 -2.89 11.48
C PHE A 390 -15.45 -1.41 11.10
N THR A 391 -15.34 -0.52 12.09
CA THR A 391 -15.52 0.92 11.86
C THR A 391 -14.68 1.73 12.84
N GLY A 392 -13.73 2.52 12.30
CA GLY A 392 -12.93 3.45 13.09
C GLY A 392 -11.89 2.79 14.00
N SER A 393 -11.35 1.63 13.61
CA SER A 393 -10.29 0.93 14.34
C SER A 393 -9.02 1.79 14.41
N GLY A 394 -8.36 1.81 15.55
CA GLY A 394 -7.14 2.60 15.73
C GLY A 394 -5.92 2.03 15.00
N ALA A 395 -5.90 0.71 14.79
CA ALA A 395 -4.91 -0.02 14.01
C ALA A 395 -5.59 -0.85 12.91
N SER A 396 -5.09 -2.05 12.62
CA SER A 396 -5.64 -2.94 11.59
C SER A 396 -6.89 -3.70 12.05
N ASP A 397 -7.83 -3.97 11.14
CA ASP A 397 -9.06 -4.70 11.49
C ASP A 397 -8.77 -6.19 11.77
N VAL A 398 -7.97 -6.84 10.92
CA VAL A 398 -7.53 -8.23 11.11
C VAL A 398 -6.03 -8.37 10.85
N GLN A 399 -5.31 -8.88 11.86
CA GLN A 399 -3.89 -9.25 11.79
C GLN A 399 -3.77 -10.78 11.75
N VAL A 400 -3.10 -11.34 10.74
CA VAL A 400 -2.79 -12.78 10.63
C VAL A 400 -1.27 -12.94 10.56
N VAL A 401 -0.64 -13.10 11.72
CA VAL A 401 0.83 -12.96 11.88
C VAL A 401 1.42 -14.14 12.65
N GLY A 402 2.18 -15.00 11.97
CA GLY A 402 2.92 -16.09 12.62
C GLY A 402 4.14 -15.65 13.43
N SER A 403 4.89 -16.63 13.93
CA SER A 403 6.17 -16.39 14.60
C SER A 403 7.33 -16.47 13.62
N THR A 404 8.31 -15.57 13.78
CA THR A 404 9.63 -15.65 13.12
C THR A 404 10.34 -16.98 13.37
N ARG A 405 10.00 -17.70 14.45
CA ARG A 405 10.47 -19.07 14.76
C ARG A 405 9.91 -20.15 13.82
N ALA A 406 8.87 -19.87 13.06
CA ALA A 406 8.37 -20.73 11.99
C ALA A 406 9.10 -20.54 10.66
N VAL A 407 9.87 -19.46 10.50
CA VAL A 407 10.68 -19.19 9.30
C VAL A 407 12.06 -19.86 9.42
N ARG A 408 12.67 -20.22 8.29
CA ARG A 408 14.07 -20.69 8.19
C ARG A 408 14.89 -19.53 7.64
N ASN A 409 16.05 -19.24 8.24
CA ASN A 409 16.84 -18.04 7.92
C ASN A 409 15.98 -16.75 7.83
N PRO A 410 15.16 -16.40 8.85
CA PRO A 410 14.33 -15.19 8.80
C PRO A 410 15.19 -13.95 8.52
N SER A 411 14.92 -13.26 7.42
CA SER A 411 15.61 -12.04 7.07
C SER A 411 15.10 -10.88 7.93
N THR A 412 16.03 -10.04 8.40
CA THR A 412 15.75 -8.80 9.14
C THR A 412 16.69 -7.71 8.64
N TRP A 413 16.42 -6.43 8.93
CA TRP A 413 17.28 -5.33 8.50
C TRP A 413 18.74 -5.43 8.99
N ALA A 414 19.00 -6.17 10.06
CA ALA A 414 20.34 -6.47 10.56
C ALA A 414 21.07 -7.59 9.79
N HIS A 415 20.36 -8.39 8.98
CA HIS A 415 20.82 -9.62 8.33
C HIS A 415 20.42 -9.72 6.84
N MET A 416 20.02 -8.61 6.20
CA MET A 416 19.41 -8.60 4.87
C MET A 416 20.33 -9.05 3.71
N VAL A 417 21.64 -9.16 3.94
CA VAL A 417 22.64 -9.52 2.92
C VAL A 417 23.20 -10.94 3.08
N ASP A 418 22.79 -11.67 4.12
CA ASP A 418 23.29 -13.00 4.45
C ASP A 418 22.66 -14.08 3.54
N PRO A 419 23.43 -14.83 2.72
CA PRO A 419 22.86 -15.88 1.88
C PRO A 419 22.19 -17.00 2.71
N PRO A 420 21.04 -17.54 2.28
CA PRO A 420 20.30 -18.54 3.05
C PRO A 420 21.08 -19.85 3.17
N THR A 421 21.24 -20.34 4.41
CA THR A 421 21.96 -21.59 4.70
C THR A 421 21.04 -22.82 4.77
N ASP A 422 19.74 -22.65 4.98
CA ASP A 422 18.72 -23.69 4.89
C ASP A 422 17.85 -23.50 3.63
N LEU A 423 18.20 -24.25 2.59
CA LEU A 423 17.46 -24.30 1.31
C LEU A 423 16.25 -25.24 1.34
N THR A 424 15.79 -25.69 2.51
CA THR A 424 14.56 -26.50 2.63
C THR A 424 13.33 -25.61 2.38
N PRO A 425 12.47 -25.89 1.39
CA PRO A 425 11.27 -25.11 1.16
C PRO A 425 10.27 -25.23 2.31
N GLY A 426 9.54 -24.15 2.58
CA GLY A 426 8.46 -24.12 3.56
C GLY A 426 8.91 -23.87 5.00
N PRO A 427 7.98 -23.96 5.96
CA PRO A 427 8.21 -23.59 7.35
C PRO A 427 9.18 -24.51 8.08
N ARG A 428 9.79 -23.98 9.13
CA ARG A 428 10.64 -24.67 10.10
C ARG A 428 9.83 -25.40 11.18
N THR A 429 8.73 -24.79 11.63
CA THR A 429 7.88 -25.28 12.72
C THR A 429 6.42 -24.98 12.41
N ASP A 430 5.50 -25.53 13.20
CA ASP A 430 4.07 -25.25 13.08
C ASP A 430 3.63 -23.93 13.77
N ASP A 431 4.52 -23.02 14.18
CA ASP A 431 4.15 -21.80 14.92
C ASP A 431 3.62 -20.66 14.00
N TYR A 432 2.64 -20.97 13.15
CA TYR A 432 2.04 -20.06 12.17
C TYR A 432 0.52 -20.28 11.92
N PRO A 433 -0.23 -19.24 11.51
CA PRO A 433 -1.63 -19.37 11.10
C PRO A 433 -1.77 -20.05 9.74
N ARG A 434 -2.74 -20.95 9.58
CA ARG A 434 -3.09 -21.52 8.28
C ARG A 434 -4.56 -21.80 8.10
N ASP A 435 -4.98 -21.86 6.84
CA ASP A 435 -6.36 -22.17 6.45
C ASP A 435 -7.37 -21.22 7.14
N ILE A 436 -7.00 -19.94 7.25
CA ILE A 436 -7.78 -18.88 7.91
C ILE A 436 -8.76 -18.27 6.89
N ASP A 437 -10.01 -18.04 7.29
CA ASP A 437 -11.02 -17.37 6.45
C ASP A 437 -11.40 -16.00 7.02
N VAL A 438 -11.17 -14.94 6.24
CA VAL A 438 -11.55 -13.57 6.52
C VAL A 438 -12.53 -13.14 5.45
N SER A 439 -13.82 -13.45 5.65
CA SER A 439 -14.81 -13.33 4.57
C SER A 439 -16.12 -12.64 4.91
N GLY A 440 -16.70 -11.93 3.94
CA GLY A 440 -18.00 -11.27 4.10
C GLY A 440 -18.00 -10.07 5.04
N ASN A 441 -16.85 -9.49 5.38
CA ASN A 441 -16.74 -8.39 6.36
C ASN A 441 -16.86 -7.01 5.68
N SER A 442 -17.50 -6.07 6.38
CA SER A 442 -17.46 -4.64 6.05
C SER A 442 -16.37 -3.98 6.90
N MET A 443 -15.45 -3.22 6.30
CA MET A 443 -14.25 -2.68 6.95
C MET A 443 -14.05 -1.23 6.51
N ALA A 444 -14.20 -0.29 7.45
CA ALA A 444 -14.20 1.15 7.17
C ALA A 444 -13.33 1.93 8.17
N ASP A 445 -12.51 2.83 7.63
CA ASP A 445 -11.76 3.86 8.39
C ASP A 445 -10.89 3.28 9.53
N MET A 446 -10.19 2.18 9.24
CA MET A 446 -9.14 1.63 10.10
C MET A 446 -7.88 2.52 10.11
N GLY A 447 -6.93 2.28 11.01
CA GLY A 447 -5.70 3.07 11.08
C GLY A 447 -5.86 4.50 11.60
N ARG A 448 -6.86 4.76 12.46
CA ARG A 448 -7.09 6.10 13.03
C ARG A 448 -5.87 6.65 13.79
N PHE A 449 -5.09 5.77 14.43
CA PHE A 449 -3.85 6.11 15.11
C PHE A 449 -2.63 5.59 14.34
N GLU A 450 -2.54 4.28 14.14
CA GLU A 450 -1.39 3.62 13.50
C GLU A 450 -1.47 3.73 11.98
N LYS A 451 -0.43 4.31 11.35
CA LYS A 451 -0.37 4.48 9.89
C LYS A 451 0.30 3.32 9.17
N GLN A 452 0.75 2.30 9.91
CA GLN A 452 1.13 0.98 9.40
C GLN A 452 -0.02 -0.01 9.62
N SER A 453 -1.12 0.19 8.89
CA SER A 453 -2.41 -0.48 9.14
C SER A 453 -3.18 -0.87 7.87
N ALA A 454 -4.04 -1.88 7.98
CA ALA A 454 -4.86 -2.39 6.87
C ALA A 454 -6.17 -3.02 7.38
N GLY A 455 -7.13 -3.25 6.48
CA GLY A 455 -8.29 -4.11 6.78
C GLY A 455 -7.85 -5.54 7.07
N VAL A 456 -6.91 -6.08 6.27
CA VAL A 456 -6.26 -7.36 6.55
C VAL A 456 -4.75 -7.27 6.32
N ASN A 457 -3.96 -7.57 7.35
CA ASN A 457 -2.52 -7.81 7.24
C ASN A 457 -2.19 -9.30 7.37
N ILE A 458 -1.30 -9.79 6.51
CA ILE A 458 -0.88 -11.19 6.38
C ILE A 458 0.65 -11.24 6.46
N SER A 459 1.19 -12.05 7.38
CA SER A 459 2.63 -12.31 7.53
C SER A 459 2.85 -13.69 8.14
N MET A 460 3.87 -14.42 7.71
CA MET A 460 4.28 -15.70 8.34
C MET A 460 3.09 -16.64 8.51
N SER A 461 2.32 -16.89 7.44
CA SER A 461 1.06 -17.64 7.50
C SER A 461 0.81 -18.40 6.20
N SER A 462 -0.30 -19.14 6.03
CA SER A 462 -0.55 -19.81 4.73
C SER A 462 -2.02 -20.09 4.47
N SER A 463 -2.42 -20.24 3.20
CA SER A 463 -3.83 -20.49 2.81
C SER A 463 -4.86 -19.45 3.30
N VAL A 464 -4.44 -18.26 3.75
CA VAL A 464 -5.39 -17.22 4.22
C VAL A 464 -6.29 -16.79 3.06
N THR A 465 -7.60 -16.88 3.26
CA THR A 465 -8.61 -16.45 2.30
C THR A 465 -9.18 -15.11 2.77
N VAL A 466 -9.07 -14.08 1.92
CA VAL A 466 -9.67 -12.75 2.11
C VAL A 466 -10.72 -12.61 1.02
N ALA A 467 -11.99 -12.84 1.34
CA ALA A 467 -13.03 -12.94 0.31
C ALA A 467 -14.37 -12.26 0.59
N HIS A 468 -14.98 -11.65 -0.42
CA HIS A 468 -16.28 -10.96 -0.28
C HIS A 468 -16.28 -9.87 0.82
N ASN A 469 -15.15 -9.20 1.04
CA ASN A 469 -15.07 -8.08 1.97
C ASN A 469 -15.21 -6.75 1.20
N THR A 470 -15.85 -5.76 1.83
CA THR A 470 -15.81 -4.37 1.40
C THR A 470 -14.83 -3.66 2.32
N ILE A 471 -13.70 -3.15 1.79
CA ILE A 471 -12.59 -2.60 2.59
C ILE A 471 -12.21 -1.21 2.06
N HIS A 472 -12.36 -0.18 2.89
CA HIS A 472 -12.05 1.20 2.49
C HIS A 472 -11.65 2.12 3.65
N GLY A 473 -11.11 3.28 3.30
CA GLY A 473 -10.79 4.34 4.26
C GLY A 473 -9.42 4.21 4.93
N SER A 474 -8.57 3.27 4.48
CA SER A 474 -7.25 3.02 5.09
C SER A 474 -6.26 4.17 4.83
N PRO A 475 -5.46 4.60 5.84
CA PRO A 475 -4.34 5.51 5.61
C PRO A 475 -3.23 4.88 4.74
N ARG A 476 -3.15 3.55 4.73
CA ARG A 476 -2.17 2.72 3.99
C ARG A 476 -2.91 1.71 3.09
N SER A 477 -2.34 0.55 2.83
CA SER A 477 -3.00 -0.51 2.06
C SER A 477 -4.27 -1.00 2.79
N CYS A 478 -5.22 -1.55 2.03
CA CYS A 478 -6.42 -2.17 2.58
C CYS A 478 -6.22 -3.69 2.77
N VAL A 479 -5.40 -4.32 1.94
CA VAL A 479 -4.89 -5.68 2.13
C VAL A 479 -3.37 -5.65 1.99
N ASN A 480 -2.68 -6.23 2.98
CA ASN A 480 -1.22 -6.29 3.03
C ASN A 480 -0.73 -7.73 3.12
N VAL A 481 0.30 -8.06 2.33
CA VAL A 481 1.07 -9.31 2.45
C VAL A 481 2.52 -8.92 2.75
N ASN A 482 2.89 -8.91 4.03
CA ASN A 482 4.20 -8.42 4.49
C ASN A 482 5.38 -9.21 3.92
N ASP A 483 5.14 -10.49 3.62
CA ASP A 483 6.13 -11.47 3.19
C ASP A 483 5.43 -12.63 2.46
N GLY A 484 6.17 -13.37 1.62
CA GLY A 484 5.65 -14.46 0.80
C GLY A 484 5.44 -15.77 1.56
N THR A 485 5.98 -15.90 2.77
CA THR A 485 5.82 -17.09 3.62
C THR A 485 4.34 -17.40 3.92
N TRP A 486 3.79 -18.58 3.63
CA TRP A 486 4.19 -19.65 2.70
C TRP A 486 3.16 -19.80 1.57
N GLY A 487 2.55 -18.68 1.23
CA GLY A 487 1.60 -18.52 0.12
C GLY A 487 0.36 -19.41 0.18
N GLY A 488 -0.23 -19.61 -1.00
CA GLY A 488 -1.57 -20.20 -1.13
C GLY A 488 -2.71 -19.28 -0.68
N HIS A 489 -2.42 -18.01 -0.37
CA HIS A 489 -3.42 -17.00 -0.02
C HIS A 489 -4.36 -16.72 -1.20
N ARG A 490 -5.61 -16.37 -0.91
CA ARG A 490 -6.64 -16.07 -1.90
C ARG A 490 -7.33 -14.75 -1.54
N ILE A 491 -6.98 -13.70 -2.26
CA ILE A 491 -7.60 -12.37 -2.13
C ILE A 491 -8.60 -12.27 -3.28
N GLN A 492 -9.89 -12.48 -3.01
CA GLN A 492 -10.89 -12.68 -4.07
C GLN A 492 -12.30 -12.14 -3.81
N TYR A 493 -12.98 -11.63 -4.84
CA TYR A 493 -14.35 -11.09 -4.72
C TYR A 493 -14.48 -9.93 -3.72
N ASN A 494 -13.40 -9.23 -3.38
CA ASN A 494 -13.46 -8.05 -2.53
C ASN A 494 -13.80 -6.80 -3.35
N ASP A 495 -14.29 -5.78 -2.66
CA ASP A 495 -14.45 -4.41 -3.16
C ASP A 495 -13.52 -3.52 -2.32
N ILE A 496 -12.50 -2.93 -2.95
CA ILE A 496 -11.39 -2.27 -2.28
C ILE A 496 -11.19 -0.86 -2.87
N PHE A 497 -11.26 0.19 -2.07
CA PHE A 497 -11.20 1.59 -2.53
C PHE A 497 -10.84 2.55 -1.38
N ASP A 498 -10.53 3.81 -1.69
CA ASP A 498 -10.16 4.84 -0.70
C ASP A 498 -9.09 4.37 0.31
N CYS A 499 -8.09 3.66 -0.19
CA CYS A 499 -6.90 3.24 0.54
C CYS A 499 -5.73 4.19 0.20
N VAL A 500 -4.66 4.18 1.00
CA VAL A 500 -3.45 4.99 0.79
C VAL A 500 -3.78 6.49 0.90
N LYS A 501 -4.58 6.86 1.90
CA LYS A 501 -5.06 8.24 2.13
C LYS A 501 -4.03 9.18 2.78
N GLU A 502 -3.03 8.64 3.46
CA GLU A 502 -2.03 9.42 4.22
C GLU A 502 -0.58 9.05 3.85
N THR A 503 -0.34 7.79 3.51
CA THR A 503 0.98 7.24 3.14
C THR A 503 1.18 7.23 1.62
N SER A 504 2.34 6.81 1.12
CA SER A 504 2.63 6.75 -0.32
C SER A 504 3.56 5.59 -0.72
N ASP A 505 3.83 5.46 -2.02
CA ASP A 505 4.72 4.43 -2.63
C ASP A 505 4.18 2.98 -2.61
N HIS A 506 2.88 2.79 -2.36
CA HIS A 506 2.24 1.46 -2.39
C HIS A 506 0.77 1.51 -2.80
N GLY A 507 0.19 0.36 -3.11
CA GLY A 507 -1.22 0.24 -3.55
C GLY A 507 -2.23 -0.17 -2.46
N PRO A 508 -3.54 -0.12 -2.77
CA PRO A 508 -4.61 -0.73 -1.96
C PRO A 508 -4.40 -2.21 -1.62
N VAL A 509 -3.82 -2.97 -2.53
CA VAL A 509 -3.26 -4.31 -2.26
C VAL A 509 -1.75 -4.20 -2.43
N ASN A 510 -1.00 -4.30 -1.33
CA ASN A 510 0.46 -4.21 -1.31
C ASN A 510 1.07 -5.52 -0.78
N ALA A 511 2.21 -5.90 -1.36
CA ALA A 511 2.88 -7.14 -1.04
C ALA A 511 4.40 -7.01 -1.19
N TRP A 512 5.14 -7.72 -0.34
CA TRP A 512 6.57 -7.96 -0.50
C TRP A 512 6.88 -9.46 -0.62
N GLY A 513 7.96 -9.77 -1.31
CA GLY A 513 8.62 -11.08 -1.31
C GLY A 513 9.99 -11.03 -0.65
N ARG A 514 10.20 -10.09 0.30
CA ARG A 514 11.43 -9.93 1.08
C ARG A 514 11.58 -11.03 2.17
N ASP A 515 11.46 -12.30 1.77
CA ASP A 515 11.51 -13.50 2.63
C ASP A 515 12.95 -13.81 3.12
N ARG A 516 13.33 -15.08 3.38
CA ARG A 516 14.69 -15.52 3.77
C ARG A 516 15.82 -15.16 2.79
N TYR A 517 15.46 -14.53 1.69
CA TYR A 517 16.32 -14.11 0.61
C TYR A 517 15.70 -12.89 -0.08
N TRP A 518 16.46 -11.80 -0.19
CA TRP A 518 16.11 -10.66 -1.04
C TRP A 518 17.36 -9.80 -1.36
N PRO A 519 17.60 -9.40 -2.63
CA PRO A 519 18.89 -8.87 -3.03
C PRO A 519 18.92 -7.36 -3.32
N ILE A 520 18.44 -6.49 -2.42
CA ILE A 520 18.88 -5.08 -2.48
C ILE A 520 20.35 -4.98 -2.03
N ALA A 521 21.25 -5.20 -2.99
CA ALA A 521 21.69 -4.09 -3.83
C ALA A 521 22.60 -4.61 -4.97
N GLY A 522 22.94 -3.71 -5.91
CA GLY A 522 24.00 -3.99 -6.87
C GLY A 522 25.36 -4.27 -6.20
N PRO A 523 26.34 -4.82 -6.94
CA PRO A 523 27.60 -5.34 -6.38
C PRO A 523 28.51 -4.31 -5.69
N SER A 524 28.15 -3.02 -5.71
CA SER A 524 28.83 -1.95 -4.95
C SER A 524 28.43 -1.87 -3.48
N THR A 525 27.24 -2.35 -3.13
CA THR A 525 26.65 -2.24 -1.78
C THR A 525 26.27 -3.60 -1.18
N ASN A 526 26.06 -4.63 -2.01
CA ASN A 526 26.02 -6.00 -1.54
C ASN A 526 27.15 -6.87 -2.17
N PRO A 527 28.21 -7.23 -1.42
CA PRO A 527 29.25 -8.16 -1.87
C PRO A 527 28.75 -9.59 -2.13
N SER A 528 27.57 -9.97 -1.61
CA SER A 528 26.95 -11.28 -1.84
C SER A 528 26.02 -11.31 -3.06
N ALA A 529 25.93 -10.22 -3.86
CA ALA A 529 25.04 -10.08 -5.01
C ALA A 529 25.05 -11.31 -5.95
N GLU A 530 24.12 -12.23 -5.70
CA GLU A 530 24.01 -13.50 -6.41
C GLU A 530 23.54 -13.28 -7.85
N SER A 531 23.94 -14.14 -8.78
CA SER A 531 23.44 -14.07 -10.16
C SER A 531 21.92 -14.32 -10.21
N ASP A 532 21.16 -13.61 -11.06
CA ASP A 532 19.70 -13.76 -11.25
C ASP A 532 19.20 -15.22 -11.24
N ALA A 533 19.95 -16.15 -11.83
CA ALA A 533 19.63 -17.58 -11.86
C ALA A 533 19.57 -18.26 -10.47
N LEU A 534 20.43 -17.84 -9.54
CA LEU A 534 20.48 -18.32 -8.16
C LEU A 534 19.35 -17.70 -7.34
N GLN A 535 19.13 -16.38 -7.51
CA GLN A 535 18.00 -15.64 -6.95
C GLN A 535 16.65 -16.30 -7.30
N LYS A 536 16.46 -16.58 -8.60
CA LYS A 536 15.30 -17.31 -9.15
C LYS A 536 15.13 -18.70 -8.55
N SER A 537 16.22 -19.36 -8.14
CA SER A 537 16.17 -20.67 -7.49
C SER A 537 15.66 -20.57 -6.06
N TYR A 538 15.94 -19.47 -5.36
CA TYR A 538 15.49 -19.22 -3.98
C TYR A 538 14.07 -18.64 -3.90
N SER A 539 13.59 -17.97 -4.95
CA SER A 539 12.26 -17.32 -5.04
C SER A 539 11.04 -18.17 -4.64
N LEU A 540 11.16 -19.50 -4.55
CA LEU A 540 10.09 -20.42 -4.15
C LEU A 540 10.36 -21.16 -2.83
N LEU A 541 11.42 -20.79 -2.08
CA LEU A 541 11.74 -21.44 -0.80
C LEU A 541 10.71 -21.10 0.28
N ASP A 542 10.22 -19.86 0.32
CA ASP A 542 9.21 -19.44 1.28
C ASP A 542 7.82 -19.39 0.67
N VAL A 543 7.60 -18.68 -0.44
CA VAL A 543 6.32 -18.71 -1.18
C VAL A 543 6.13 -20.02 -1.99
N VAL A 544 6.07 -21.15 -1.29
CA VAL A 544 6.00 -22.52 -1.84
C VAL A 544 4.71 -22.84 -2.59
N ARG A 545 3.66 -22.02 -2.43
CA ARG A 545 2.39 -22.12 -3.15
C ARG A 545 1.98 -20.75 -3.68
N PRO A 546 1.40 -20.66 -4.89
CA PRO A 546 1.10 -19.39 -5.50
C PRO A 546 0.07 -18.60 -4.68
N ILE A 547 0.28 -17.29 -4.57
CA ILE A 547 -0.68 -16.34 -4.00
C ILE A 547 -1.59 -15.86 -5.12
N THR A 548 -2.91 -15.92 -4.92
CA THR A 548 -3.89 -15.55 -5.95
C THR A 548 -4.64 -14.28 -5.56
N ILE A 549 -4.55 -13.25 -6.39
CA ILE A 549 -5.36 -12.03 -6.33
C ILE A 549 -6.34 -12.13 -7.51
N SER A 550 -7.62 -12.41 -7.24
CA SER A 550 -8.56 -12.63 -8.35
C SER A 550 -10.01 -12.28 -8.11
N ASN A 551 -10.70 -11.81 -9.14
CA ASN A 551 -12.13 -11.49 -9.07
C ASN A 551 -12.44 -10.33 -8.11
N ASN A 552 -11.50 -9.42 -7.85
CA ASN A 552 -11.74 -8.21 -7.05
C ASN A 552 -12.12 -7.01 -7.93
N ARG A 553 -12.83 -6.04 -7.35
CA ARG A 553 -12.86 -4.66 -7.85
C ARG A 553 -11.98 -3.82 -6.94
N ILE A 554 -11.02 -3.11 -7.53
CA ILE A 554 -10.05 -2.29 -6.80
C ILE A 554 -10.00 -0.93 -7.46
N TRP A 555 -10.25 0.13 -6.69
CA TRP A 555 -10.13 1.51 -7.14
C TRP A 555 -8.99 2.22 -6.42
N HIS A 556 -8.26 3.05 -7.14
CA HIS A 556 -7.27 3.97 -6.61
C HIS A 556 -7.09 5.16 -7.56
N ASN A 557 -6.43 6.22 -7.08
CA ASN A 557 -6.18 7.47 -7.80
C ASN A 557 -4.68 7.79 -7.92
N SER A 558 -3.86 6.74 -7.91
CA SER A 558 -2.41 6.77 -8.08
C SER A 558 -2.01 5.62 -9.02
N GLU A 559 -0.72 5.33 -9.15
CA GLU A 559 -0.15 4.50 -10.21
C GLU A 559 -0.60 3.03 -10.14
N TRP A 560 -0.65 2.40 -8.95
CA TRP A 560 -0.88 0.95 -8.82
C TRP A 560 -1.99 0.57 -7.83
N ALA A 561 -2.99 -0.17 -8.32
CA ALA A 561 -4.06 -0.80 -7.53
C ALA A 561 -3.56 -2.09 -6.84
N VAL A 562 -2.75 -2.86 -7.57
CA VAL A 562 -2.06 -4.05 -7.08
C VAL A 562 -0.56 -3.79 -7.16
N ASP A 563 0.08 -3.78 -6.00
CA ASP A 563 1.48 -3.47 -5.82
C ASP A 563 2.23 -4.72 -5.35
N LEU A 564 2.82 -5.43 -6.31
CA LEU A 564 3.77 -6.50 -6.05
C LEU A 564 5.16 -5.87 -5.96
N ASP A 565 5.42 -5.29 -4.79
CA ASP A 565 6.64 -4.61 -4.42
C ASP A 565 7.77 -5.61 -4.10
N ASP A 566 8.94 -5.08 -3.73
CA ASP A 566 10.22 -5.77 -3.57
C ASP A 566 10.19 -7.31 -3.37
N GLY A 567 10.72 -8.05 -4.33
CA GLY A 567 10.91 -9.50 -4.33
C GLY A 567 9.64 -10.33 -4.57
N SER A 568 8.45 -9.72 -4.64
CA SER A 568 7.16 -10.41 -4.70
C SER A 568 7.10 -11.46 -5.80
N SER A 569 7.09 -12.73 -5.42
CA SER A 569 7.25 -13.88 -6.32
C SER A 569 6.09 -14.87 -6.22
N ASN A 570 5.88 -15.69 -7.26
CA ASN A 570 4.83 -16.73 -7.31
C ASN A 570 3.39 -16.20 -7.16
N TYR A 571 3.08 -15.04 -7.75
CA TYR A 571 1.74 -14.45 -7.74
C TYR A 571 0.91 -14.80 -8.99
N VAL A 572 -0.40 -14.90 -8.82
CA VAL A 572 -1.38 -15.02 -9.91
C VAL A 572 -2.44 -13.93 -9.74
N VAL A 573 -2.31 -12.86 -10.54
CA VAL A 573 -3.22 -11.71 -10.59
C VAL A 573 -4.16 -11.89 -11.79
N LYS A 574 -5.43 -12.22 -11.55
CA LYS A 574 -6.36 -12.54 -12.64
C LYS A 574 -7.82 -12.15 -12.40
N ASN A 575 -8.57 -11.89 -13.47
CA ASN A 575 -10.00 -11.57 -13.36
C ASN A 575 -10.32 -10.36 -12.48
N ASN A 576 -9.38 -9.42 -12.28
CA ASN A 576 -9.65 -8.23 -11.47
C ASN A 576 -10.14 -7.08 -12.36
N LEU A 577 -11.01 -6.24 -11.82
CA LEU A 577 -11.37 -4.95 -12.37
C LEU A 577 -10.61 -3.87 -11.58
N LEU A 578 -9.60 -3.27 -12.21
CA LEU A 578 -8.76 -2.23 -11.62
C LEU A 578 -9.17 -0.87 -12.21
N LEU A 579 -9.43 0.09 -11.33
CA LEU A 579 -10.09 1.36 -11.64
C LEU A 579 -9.22 2.53 -11.18
N GLY A 580 -8.78 3.37 -12.12
CA GLY A 580 -7.92 4.54 -11.90
C GLY A 580 -6.45 4.22 -11.61
N ALA A 581 -6.05 2.95 -11.63
CA ALA A 581 -4.70 2.50 -11.29
C ALA A 581 -4.37 1.10 -11.84
N GLY A 582 -3.07 0.79 -11.91
CA GLY A 582 -2.50 -0.36 -12.60
C GLY A 582 -1.97 -1.50 -11.72
N ILE A 583 -0.99 -2.23 -12.23
CA ILE A 583 -0.33 -3.38 -11.56
C ILE A 583 1.18 -3.15 -11.56
N LYS A 584 1.81 -3.04 -10.38
CA LYS A 584 3.28 -2.98 -10.23
C LYS A 584 3.87 -4.39 -10.06
N LEU A 585 4.95 -4.64 -10.80
CA LEU A 585 5.70 -5.89 -10.88
C LEU A 585 7.19 -5.59 -10.64
N ARG A 586 7.60 -5.45 -9.38
CA ARG A 586 8.98 -5.09 -9.01
C ARG A 586 9.83 -6.32 -8.69
N ASP A 587 11.06 -6.41 -9.22
CA ASP A 587 12.18 -7.33 -8.86
C ASP A 587 11.82 -8.76 -8.37
N GLY A 588 10.77 -9.37 -8.93
CA GLY A 588 10.23 -10.66 -8.50
C GLY A 588 10.26 -11.72 -9.61
N PHE A 589 9.80 -12.93 -9.28
CA PHE A 589 9.86 -14.10 -10.17
C PHE A 589 8.51 -14.85 -10.29
N LYS A 590 8.27 -15.43 -11.47
CA LYS A 590 7.18 -16.40 -11.74
C LYS A 590 5.78 -15.86 -11.44
N ARG A 591 5.51 -14.61 -11.80
CA ARG A 591 4.20 -13.95 -11.65
C ARG A 591 3.36 -14.13 -12.92
N THR A 592 2.05 -14.24 -12.75
CA THR A 592 1.09 -14.32 -13.86
C THR A 592 0.05 -13.22 -13.73
N VAL A 593 0.02 -12.29 -14.68
CA VAL A 593 -0.98 -11.23 -14.83
C VAL A 593 -1.86 -11.56 -16.03
N THR A 594 -3.07 -12.07 -15.80
CA THR A 594 -3.91 -12.53 -16.92
C THR A 594 -5.40 -12.27 -16.74
N ASN A 595 -6.10 -11.95 -17.83
CA ASN A 595 -7.56 -11.82 -17.81
C ASN A 595 -8.07 -10.71 -16.86
N ASN A 596 -7.29 -9.67 -16.63
CA ASN A 596 -7.70 -8.48 -15.87
C ASN A 596 -8.26 -7.40 -16.81
N ILE A 597 -9.06 -6.49 -16.25
CA ILE A 597 -9.46 -5.24 -16.89
C ILE A 597 -8.81 -4.11 -16.08
N VAL A 598 -7.95 -3.33 -16.72
CA VAL A 598 -7.24 -2.20 -16.11
C VAL A 598 -7.74 -0.92 -16.79
N VAL A 599 -8.25 0.02 -16.00
CA VAL A 599 -8.90 1.24 -16.49
C VAL A 599 -8.17 2.45 -15.91
N GLY A 600 -7.54 3.26 -16.76
CA GLY A 600 -6.76 4.42 -16.34
C GLY A 600 -5.45 4.07 -15.62
N GLY A 601 -4.80 2.95 -15.98
CA GLY A 601 -3.54 2.53 -15.37
C GLY A 601 -2.77 1.49 -16.19
N SER A 602 -1.48 1.37 -15.90
CA SER A 602 -0.52 0.57 -16.67
C SER A 602 -0.14 -0.77 -16.00
N VAL A 603 0.60 -1.63 -16.70
CA VAL A 603 1.46 -2.62 -16.05
C VAL A 603 2.86 -2.03 -15.88
N TYR A 604 3.34 -1.90 -14.64
CA TYR A 604 4.62 -1.28 -14.30
C TYR A 604 5.65 -2.37 -14.02
N GLU A 605 6.63 -2.52 -14.91
CA GLU A 605 7.70 -3.50 -14.79
C GLU A 605 8.97 -2.82 -14.28
N GLN A 606 9.26 -3.02 -13.00
CA GLN A 606 10.33 -2.31 -12.29
C GLN A 606 11.47 -3.26 -11.91
N ILE A 607 12.70 -2.88 -12.25
CA ILE A 607 13.93 -3.59 -11.83
C ILE A 607 13.85 -5.11 -12.17
N SER A 608 13.42 -5.44 -13.38
CA SER A 608 13.17 -6.84 -13.76
C SER A 608 14.44 -7.68 -13.84
N HIS A 609 14.50 -8.78 -13.09
CA HIS A 609 15.56 -9.78 -13.19
C HIS A 609 15.58 -10.50 -14.54
N ARG A 610 16.76 -10.98 -14.93
CA ARG A 610 16.90 -11.83 -16.13
C ARG A 610 16.17 -13.15 -15.97
N ASP A 611 15.56 -13.61 -17.06
CA ASP A 611 14.74 -14.82 -17.08
C ASP A 611 13.71 -14.84 -15.91
N ASN A 612 13.07 -13.74 -15.53
CA ASN A 612 12.21 -13.69 -14.31
C ASN A 612 11.08 -14.75 -14.32
N GLY A 613 10.61 -15.10 -15.52
CA GLY A 613 9.56 -16.11 -15.75
C GLY A 613 8.14 -15.57 -15.58
N ASP A 614 7.94 -14.26 -15.70
CA ASP A 614 6.63 -13.63 -15.62
C ASP A 614 5.80 -13.83 -16.91
N SER A 615 4.49 -13.70 -16.81
CA SER A 615 3.56 -13.83 -17.94
C SER A 615 2.39 -12.85 -17.84
N ILE A 616 2.20 -12.03 -18.87
CA ILE A 616 1.27 -10.90 -18.92
C ILE A 616 0.39 -11.06 -20.18
N ALA A 617 -0.77 -11.73 -20.05
CA ALA A 617 -1.53 -12.16 -21.23
C ALA A 617 -3.05 -12.04 -21.06
N ARG A 618 -3.78 -11.73 -22.15
CA ARG A 618 -5.26 -11.67 -22.18
C ARG A 618 -5.85 -10.61 -21.26
N ASN A 619 -5.13 -9.53 -20.98
CA ASN A 619 -5.66 -8.39 -20.23
C ASN A 619 -6.32 -7.39 -21.18
N ILE A 620 -7.31 -6.64 -20.70
CA ILE A 620 -7.83 -5.44 -21.35
C ILE A 620 -7.23 -4.25 -20.58
N ILE A 621 -6.45 -3.42 -21.25
CA ILE A 621 -5.76 -2.28 -20.63
C ILE A 621 -6.21 -1.00 -21.34
N LEU A 622 -6.86 -0.11 -20.60
CA LEU A 622 -7.40 1.16 -21.06
C LEU A 622 -6.51 2.30 -20.53
N ALA A 623 -5.43 2.63 -21.24
CA ALA A 623 -4.46 3.64 -20.87
C ALA A 623 -3.67 4.11 -22.09
N ASP A 624 -3.28 5.38 -22.11
CA ASP A 624 -2.39 5.98 -23.12
C ASP A 624 -0.98 5.35 -23.11
N SER A 625 -0.49 4.95 -21.94
CA SER A 625 0.70 4.13 -21.75
C SER A 625 0.36 2.80 -21.06
N PRO A 626 0.06 1.72 -21.81
CA PRO A 626 -0.33 0.43 -21.24
C PRO A 626 0.77 -0.26 -20.42
N TYR A 627 2.03 0.08 -20.67
CA TYR A 627 3.20 -0.45 -19.98
C TYR A 627 4.17 0.65 -19.58
N SER A 628 4.65 0.59 -18.34
CA SER A 628 5.75 1.42 -17.85
C SER A 628 6.96 0.54 -17.57
N LEU A 629 8.10 0.83 -18.21
CA LEU A 629 9.36 0.11 -18.02
C LEU A 629 10.33 1.00 -17.24
N THR A 630 10.75 0.57 -16.05
CA THR A 630 11.67 1.36 -15.21
C THR A 630 12.80 0.49 -14.67
N GLY A 631 14.01 0.67 -15.21
CA GLY A 631 15.15 -0.20 -14.90
C GLY A 631 14.97 -1.67 -15.31
N SER A 632 14.05 -1.93 -16.25
CA SER A 632 13.77 -3.25 -16.80
C SER A 632 14.24 -3.33 -18.25
N ASP A 633 14.92 -4.43 -18.60
CA ASP A 633 15.23 -4.80 -19.99
C ASP A 633 14.34 -6.00 -20.35
N PRO A 634 13.27 -5.82 -21.14
CA PRO A 634 12.36 -6.91 -21.50
C PRO A 634 13.03 -8.08 -22.23
N ALA A 635 14.03 -7.80 -23.08
CA ALA A 635 14.74 -8.83 -23.84
C ALA A 635 15.66 -9.69 -22.96
N ALA A 636 16.19 -9.11 -21.87
CA ALA A 636 16.95 -9.84 -20.86
C ALA A 636 16.04 -10.52 -19.82
N ALA A 637 14.93 -9.89 -19.44
CA ALA A 637 13.95 -10.42 -18.48
C ALA A 637 13.18 -11.63 -19.02
N ARG A 638 12.91 -11.69 -20.33
CA ARG A 638 12.32 -12.85 -21.04
C ARG A 638 11.01 -13.35 -20.42
N TYR A 639 10.22 -12.43 -19.88
CA TYR A 639 8.80 -12.69 -19.60
C TYR A 639 8.03 -12.80 -20.93
N THR A 640 6.76 -13.18 -20.83
CA THR A 640 5.84 -13.22 -21.98
C THR A 640 4.79 -12.13 -21.84
N ALA A 641 4.52 -11.39 -22.92
CA ALA A 641 3.51 -10.34 -22.94
C ALA A 641 2.73 -10.38 -24.25
N ASP A 642 1.58 -11.07 -24.30
CA ASP A 642 0.96 -11.44 -25.57
C ASP A 642 -0.56 -11.67 -25.45
N ASN A 643 -1.29 -11.43 -26.54
CA ASN A 643 -2.77 -11.53 -26.60
C ASN A 643 -3.51 -10.55 -25.66
N ASN A 644 -2.95 -9.40 -25.34
CA ASN A 644 -3.61 -8.32 -24.60
C ASN A 644 -4.39 -7.41 -25.57
N LEU A 645 -5.39 -6.68 -25.06
CA LEU A 645 -6.11 -5.66 -25.80
C LEU A 645 -5.79 -4.28 -25.22
N PHE A 646 -5.42 -3.35 -26.10
CA PHE A 646 -5.07 -1.98 -25.76
C PHE A 646 -6.05 -0.99 -26.37
N TRP A 647 -6.44 -0.02 -25.56
CA TRP A 647 -7.25 1.12 -26.00
C TRP A 647 -6.94 2.30 -25.08
N ASP A 648 -7.24 3.51 -25.51
CA ASP A 648 -7.19 4.67 -24.62
C ASP A 648 -8.37 5.56 -24.96
N ASN A 649 -9.19 5.87 -23.97
CA ASN A 649 -10.18 6.95 -24.03
C ASN A 649 -10.91 7.19 -25.38
N GLY A 650 -11.36 6.12 -26.05
CA GLY A 650 -12.08 6.20 -27.34
C GLY A 650 -11.19 6.25 -28.60
N ARG A 651 -9.87 6.05 -28.48
CA ARG A 651 -8.88 6.14 -29.58
C ARG A 651 -7.81 5.02 -29.50
N PRO A 652 -7.13 4.72 -30.63
CA PRO A 652 -6.02 3.77 -30.66
C PRO A 652 -4.79 4.26 -29.87
N VAL A 653 -4.02 3.30 -29.36
CA VAL A 653 -2.74 3.45 -28.66
C VAL A 653 -1.60 2.85 -29.48
N THR A 654 -0.47 3.55 -29.53
CA THR A 654 0.79 3.02 -30.08
C THR A 654 1.61 2.37 -28.97
N LEU A 655 2.01 1.12 -29.16
CA LEU A 655 2.93 0.45 -28.23
C LEU A 655 4.39 0.85 -28.53
N PRO A 656 5.27 0.97 -27.52
CA PRO A 656 6.70 1.16 -27.72
C PRO A 656 7.34 0.10 -28.63
N ASP A 657 8.29 0.50 -29.49
CA ASP A 657 8.91 -0.39 -30.49
C ASP A 657 9.52 -1.68 -29.92
N VAL A 658 9.99 -1.67 -28.67
CA VAL A 658 10.57 -2.84 -27.98
C VAL A 658 9.62 -4.05 -27.96
N TRP A 659 8.30 -3.83 -27.90
CA TRP A 659 7.30 -4.88 -27.88
C TRP A 659 7.25 -5.66 -29.21
N GLY A 660 7.22 -4.93 -30.33
CA GLY A 660 7.17 -5.49 -31.67
C GLY A 660 8.53 -5.97 -32.18
N ALA A 661 9.57 -5.15 -32.03
CA ALA A 661 10.93 -5.46 -32.50
C ALA A 661 11.61 -6.57 -31.68
N GLY A 662 11.24 -6.73 -30.40
CA GLY A 662 11.70 -7.83 -29.55
C GLY A 662 10.94 -9.15 -29.77
N HIS A 663 9.87 -9.17 -30.58
CA HIS A 663 8.89 -10.27 -30.67
C HIS A 663 8.32 -10.70 -29.31
N LEU A 664 8.23 -9.77 -28.36
CA LEU A 664 7.70 -10.01 -27.01
C LEU A 664 6.19 -10.14 -27.04
N ASP A 665 5.57 -9.30 -27.88
CA ASP A 665 4.15 -9.28 -28.19
C ASP A 665 3.95 -9.47 -29.70
N THR A 666 3.11 -10.42 -30.10
CA THR A 666 2.88 -10.77 -31.51
C THR A 666 1.41 -10.97 -31.87
N HIS A 667 0.52 -11.08 -30.87
CA HIS A 667 -0.91 -11.31 -31.05
C HIS A 667 -1.80 -10.27 -30.35
N SER A 668 -1.26 -9.36 -29.55
CA SER A 668 -2.08 -8.28 -28.97
C SER A 668 -2.64 -7.34 -30.03
N VAL A 669 -3.75 -6.66 -29.69
CA VAL A 669 -4.47 -5.79 -30.62
C VAL A 669 -4.82 -4.47 -29.95
N THR A 670 -4.46 -3.37 -30.62
CA THR A 670 -5.02 -2.05 -30.32
C THR A 670 -6.41 -1.91 -30.96
N ALA A 671 -7.48 -2.00 -30.16
CA ALA A 671 -8.85 -1.85 -30.62
C ALA A 671 -9.83 -1.55 -29.47
N ASP A 672 -10.97 -0.96 -29.80
CA ASP A 672 -12.08 -0.74 -28.85
C ASP A 672 -12.49 -2.08 -28.18
N PRO A 673 -12.50 -2.16 -26.84
CA PRO A 673 -12.93 -3.36 -26.10
C PRO A 673 -14.41 -3.70 -26.28
N ARG A 674 -15.26 -2.76 -26.75
CA ARG A 674 -16.72 -2.94 -26.94
C ARG A 674 -17.41 -3.55 -25.73
N PHE A 675 -17.41 -2.86 -24.60
CA PHE A 675 -18.15 -3.34 -23.42
C PHE A 675 -19.66 -3.31 -23.66
N ALA A 676 -20.38 -4.32 -23.15
CA ALA A 676 -21.81 -4.47 -23.35
C ALA A 676 -22.64 -3.33 -22.71
N GLY A 677 -22.11 -2.69 -21.67
CA GLY A 677 -22.71 -1.54 -21.01
C GLY A 677 -22.43 -0.18 -21.67
N GLY A 678 -21.71 -0.13 -22.80
CA GLY A 678 -21.29 1.10 -23.47
C GLY A 678 -19.83 1.47 -23.21
N SER A 679 -19.45 2.71 -23.51
CA SER A 679 -18.09 3.20 -23.29
C SER A 679 -17.92 3.75 -21.87
N PRO A 680 -16.88 3.35 -21.11
CA PRO A 680 -16.61 3.91 -19.79
C PRO A 680 -16.08 5.36 -19.85
N TRP A 681 -15.70 5.85 -21.04
CA TRP A 681 -15.47 7.29 -21.29
C TRP A 681 -16.77 8.09 -21.28
N ASP A 682 -17.76 7.64 -22.06
CA ASP A 682 -19.08 8.28 -22.15
C ASP A 682 -19.89 8.11 -20.84
N SER A 683 -19.47 7.18 -19.97
CA SER A 683 -20.10 6.90 -18.69
C SER A 683 -19.06 6.57 -17.60
N PRO A 684 -18.40 7.58 -17.00
CA PRO A 684 -17.36 7.39 -15.98
C PRO A 684 -17.80 6.63 -14.72
N GLY A 685 -19.11 6.61 -14.43
CA GLY A 685 -19.74 5.83 -13.36
C GLY A 685 -20.19 4.41 -13.75
N MET A 686 -19.75 3.90 -14.90
CA MET A 686 -20.02 2.54 -15.36
C MET A 686 -19.46 1.49 -14.37
N THR A 687 -20.24 0.44 -14.10
CA THR A 687 -19.87 -0.60 -13.11
C THR A 687 -19.76 -2.01 -13.69
N ASP A 688 -20.22 -2.23 -14.93
CA ASP A 688 -20.18 -3.52 -15.62
C ASP A 688 -19.29 -3.45 -16.86
N TYR A 689 -18.03 -3.85 -16.71
CA TYR A 689 -17.02 -3.88 -17.77
C TYR A 689 -17.02 -5.21 -18.54
N THR A 690 -18.15 -5.92 -18.63
CA THR A 690 -18.25 -7.16 -19.41
C THR A 690 -18.10 -6.87 -20.92
N PRO A 691 -17.10 -7.45 -21.63
CA PRO A 691 -16.95 -7.26 -23.07
C PRO A 691 -18.09 -7.92 -23.85
N ALA A 692 -18.59 -7.26 -24.91
CA ALA A 692 -19.62 -7.80 -25.78
C ALA A 692 -19.16 -9.08 -26.50
N ALA A 693 -20.12 -9.83 -27.05
CA ALA A 693 -19.85 -11.11 -27.70
C ALA A 693 -18.93 -11.02 -28.94
N ASP A 694 -18.91 -9.86 -29.61
CA ASP A 694 -18.06 -9.53 -30.76
C ASP A 694 -16.81 -8.71 -30.39
N SER A 695 -16.54 -8.51 -29.09
CA SER A 695 -15.36 -7.77 -28.61
C SER A 695 -14.07 -8.42 -29.11
N PRO A 696 -13.08 -7.66 -29.61
CA PRO A 696 -11.79 -8.22 -30.02
C PRO A 696 -11.06 -8.93 -28.88
N ALA A 697 -11.29 -8.55 -27.61
CA ALA A 697 -10.73 -9.25 -26.45
C ALA A 697 -11.16 -10.72 -26.38
N LYS A 698 -12.36 -11.07 -26.86
CA LYS A 698 -12.83 -12.47 -26.96
C LYS A 698 -11.98 -13.30 -27.91
N ALA A 699 -11.58 -12.72 -29.04
CA ALA A 699 -10.74 -13.39 -30.03
C ALA A 699 -9.34 -13.70 -29.47
N LEU A 700 -8.84 -12.85 -28.57
CA LEU A 700 -7.59 -13.03 -27.82
C LEU A 700 -7.70 -14.03 -26.65
N GLY A 701 -8.91 -14.55 -26.40
CA GLY A 701 -9.18 -15.53 -25.36
C GLY A 701 -9.50 -14.93 -23.98
N PHE A 702 -9.93 -13.67 -23.91
CA PHE A 702 -10.48 -13.10 -22.67
C PHE A 702 -11.77 -13.83 -22.25
N VAL A 703 -11.82 -14.27 -21.00
CA VAL A 703 -12.93 -15.02 -20.39
C VAL A 703 -13.69 -14.10 -19.43
N ASP A 704 -15.02 -14.08 -19.52
CA ASP A 704 -15.83 -13.26 -18.62
C ASP A 704 -15.68 -13.67 -17.16
N PHE A 705 -15.75 -12.67 -16.29
CA PHE A 705 -15.90 -12.85 -14.86
C PHE A 705 -17.04 -11.97 -14.31
N PRO A 706 -17.67 -12.35 -13.17
CA PRO A 706 -18.85 -11.64 -12.69
C PRO A 706 -18.52 -10.23 -12.17
N MET A 707 -19.09 -9.21 -12.80
CA MET A 707 -18.95 -7.80 -12.37
C MET A 707 -19.86 -7.41 -11.19
N ASN A 708 -20.67 -8.34 -10.68
CA ASN A 708 -21.70 -8.10 -9.67
C ASN A 708 -21.54 -8.96 -8.39
N ARG A 709 -20.32 -9.41 -8.09
CA ARG A 709 -20.01 -10.27 -6.93
C ARG A 709 -18.92 -9.72 -6.01
N PHE A 710 -18.52 -8.47 -6.21
CA PHE A 710 -17.54 -7.78 -5.38
C PHE A 710 -18.15 -7.36 -4.04
N GLY A 711 -17.33 -7.35 -2.99
CA GLY A 711 -17.71 -6.88 -1.66
C GLY A 711 -18.62 -7.85 -0.91
N THR A 712 -19.21 -7.35 0.17
CA THR A 712 -20.12 -8.13 1.03
C THR A 712 -21.49 -8.39 0.40
N GLY A 713 -21.87 -7.61 -0.61
CA GLY A 713 -23.21 -7.59 -1.21
C GLY A 713 -24.32 -7.12 -0.27
N ARG A 714 -24.00 -6.55 0.90
CA ARG A 714 -25.02 -6.05 1.85
C ARG A 714 -25.65 -4.73 1.35
N PRO A 715 -26.95 -4.49 1.59
CA PRO A 715 -27.57 -3.22 1.25
C PRO A 715 -26.95 -2.05 2.03
N GLY A 716 -26.62 -0.96 1.32
CA GLY A 716 -26.12 0.27 1.93
C GLY A 716 -24.61 0.31 2.22
N GLU A 717 -23.84 -0.70 1.80
CA GLU A 717 -22.38 -0.64 1.79
C GLU A 717 -21.89 0.47 0.85
N ALA A 718 -20.76 1.08 1.21
CA ALA A 718 -20.06 2.00 0.31
C ALA A 718 -19.52 1.24 -0.92
N THR A 719 -19.44 1.95 -2.04
CA THR A 719 -18.89 1.46 -3.30
C THR A 719 -17.75 2.36 -3.77
N PRO A 720 -16.81 1.85 -4.58
CA PRO A 720 -15.75 2.67 -5.17
C PRO A 720 -16.26 3.94 -5.85
N PRO A 721 -15.46 5.02 -5.84
CA PRO A 721 -15.69 6.18 -6.68
C PRO A 721 -15.72 5.82 -8.18
N ALA A 722 -16.27 6.73 -8.99
CA ALA A 722 -16.13 6.68 -10.44
C ALA A 722 -14.64 6.82 -10.86
N VAL A 723 -14.29 6.31 -12.04
CA VAL A 723 -12.96 6.59 -12.61
C VAL A 723 -12.98 7.95 -13.28
N GLY A 724 -12.09 8.84 -12.84
CA GLY A 724 -11.75 10.03 -13.63
C GLY A 724 -10.85 9.63 -14.79
N TRP A 725 -11.19 10.04 -16.01
CA TRP A 725 -10.26 9.94 -17.13
C TRP A 725 -9.31 11.14 -17.11
N PRO A 726 -8.00 10.95 -17.32
CA PRO A 726 -7.13 12.08 -17.63
C PRO A 726 -7.68 12.80 -18.87
N ALA A 727 -7.47 14.11 -18.94
CA ALA A 727 -7.76 14.85 -20.16
C ALA A 727 -7.01 14.19 -21.33
N ALA A 728 -7.61 14.15 -22.52
CA ALA A 728 -6.93 13.62 -23.69
C ALA A 728 -5.54 14.28 -23.78
N PRO A 729 -4.43 13.50 -23.76
CA PRO A 729 -3.11 14.06 -23.67
C PRO A 729 -2.92 15.03 -24.83
N GLN A 730 -2.42 16.19 -24.47
CA GLN A 730 -2.10 17.25 -25.41
C GLN A 730 -1.08 16.71 -26.43
N PRO A 731 -0.95 17.33 -27.62
CA PRO A 731 0.26 17.14 -28.42
C PRO A 731 1.48 17.30 -27.51
N ASP A 732 2.57 16.58 -27.78
CA ASP A 732 3.70 16.45 -26.85
C ASP A 732 4.25 17.83 -26.40
N THR A 733 3.82 18.25 -25.21
CA THR A 733 4.11 19.56 -24.58
C THR A 733 4.53 19.41 -23.11
N VAL A 734 4.85 18.19 -22.66
CA VAL A 734 5.26 17.89 -21.28
C VAL A 734 6.77 17.67 -21.26
N ILE A 735 7.51 18.74 -21.03
CA ILE A 735 8.98 18.79 -21.18
C ILE A 735 9.72 17.91 -20.16
N GLU A 736 9.08 17.58 -19.03
CA GLU A 736 9.62 16.78 -17.94
C GLU A 736 9.88 15.32 -18.36
N THR A 737 9.13 14.82 -19.34
CA THR A 737 9.25 13.44 -19.82
C THR A 737 10.47 13.20 -20.71
N GLN A 738 11.09 14.29 -21.19
CA GLN A 738 11.91 14.25 -22.39
C GLN A 738 13.38 13.90 -22.11
N PRO A 739 13.98 13.00 -22.92
CA PRO A 739 15.35 12.56 -22.76
C PRO A 739 16.36 13.58 -23.30
N GLU A 740 17.43 13.80 -22.55
CA GLU A 740 18.54 14.69 -22.89
C GLU A 740 19.87 13.91 -23.01
N PRO A 741 20.75 14.22 -23.99
CA PRO A 741 22.05 13.59 -24.10
C PRO A 741 23.05 14.16 -23.08
N LEU A 742 23.65 13.29 -22.26
CA LEU A 742 24.71 13.66 -21.31
C LEU A 742 25.91 12.72 -21.46
N MET A 743 27.01 13.21 -22.04
CA MET A 743 28.25 12.42 -22.21
C MET A 743 28.07 11.07 -22.93
N GLY A 744 27.09 10.97 -23.84
CA GLY A 744 26.73 9.72 -24.53
C GLY A 744 25.85 8.76 -23.72
N ALA A 745 25.37 9.18 -22.54
CA ALA A 745 24.22 8.60 -21.86
C ALA A 745 22.95 9.41 -22.17
N THR A 746 21.81 8.85 -21.79
CA THR A 746 20.51 9.54 -21.76
C THR A 746 20.20 9.93 -20.31
N ALA A 747 19.72 11.15 -20.12
CA ALA A 747 19.32 11.72 -18.84
C ALA A 747 17.89 12.30 -18.92
N ARG A 748 17.16 12.39 -17.80
CA ARG A 748 15.90 13.13 -17.68
C ARG A 748 15.63 13.51 -16.22
N GLN A 749 14.64 14.36 -15.96
CA GLN A 749 14.17 14.61 -14.60
C GLN A 749 13.44 13.38 -14.02
N VAL A 750 13.44 13.24 -12.69
CA VAL A 750 12.52 12.35 -11.97
C VAL A 750 11.16 13.08 -11.87
N TYR A 751 10.16 12.65 -12.63
CA TYR A 751 8.83 13.30 -12.66
C TYR A 751 7.67 12.36 -12.28
N ASP A 752 7.94 11.05 -12.20
CA ASP A 752 6.95 9.99 -12.04
C ASP A 752 7.28 9.09 -10.84
N LYS A 753 6.25 8.62 -10.12
CA LYS A 753 6.47 7.75 -8.95
C LYS A 753 7.05 6.40 -9.32
N ALA A 754 6.87 5.93 -10.56
CA ALA A 754 7.50 4.68 -11.01
C ALA A 754 9.03 4.78 -10.95
N THR A 755 9.59 5.92 -11.33
CA THR A 755 11.03 6.23 -11.25
C THR A 755 11.47 6.47 -9.81
N GLN A 756 10.72 7.27 -9.04
CA GLN A 756 10.98 7.49 -7.60
C GLN A 756 11.07 6.16 -6.83
N SER A 757 10.04 5.31 -6.97
CA SER A 757 9.96 3.96 -6.39
C SER A 757 11.08 3.05 -6.92
N ALA A 758 11.36 3.09 -8.24
CA ALA A 758 12.38 2.26 -8.87
C ALA A 758 13.77 2.44 -8.23
N VAL A 759 14.19 3.70 -8.02
CA VAL A 759 15.49 4.04 -7.40
C VAL A 759 15.44 4.21 -5.87
N GLY A 760 14.26 4.12 -5.27
CA GLY A 760 14.02 4.28 -3.83
C GLY A 760 14.33 5.68 -3.31
N LEU A 761 13.76 6.71 -3.95
CA LEU A 761 13.82 8.11 -3.51
C LEU A 761 12.59 8.48 -2.66
N GLY A 762 12.76 9.41 -1.72
CA GLY A 762 11.65 10.03 -0.98
C GLY A 762 11.16 11.36 -1.59
N ASP A 763 11.80 11.80 -2.68
CA ASP A 763 11.57 13.08 -3.35
C ASP A 763 11.60 12.88 -4.89
N PHE A 764 11.45 13.97 -5.64
CA PHE A 764 11.59 14.01 -7.10
C PHE A 764 12.88 14.71 -7.54
N ASP A 765 13.82 14.92 -6.61
CA ASP A 765 14.97 15.77 -6.82
C ASP A 765 16.07 15.03 -7.61
N GLY A 766 16.49 15.63 -8.72
CA GLY A 766 17.72 15.27 -9.42
C GLY A 766 17.56 14.91 -10.89
N LEU A 767 18.69 14.61 -11.53
CA LEU A 767 18.76 14.17 -12.93
C LEU A 767 19.01 12.66 -13.01
N TYR A 768 18.01 11.90 -13.43
CA TYR A 768 18.02 10.45 -13.57
C TYR A 768 18.65 9.99 -14.88
N LEU A 769 19.46 8.93 -14.83
CA LEU A 769 20.12 8.31 -15.97
C LEU A 769 19.46 6.96 -16.34
N PRO A 770 18.39 6.93 -17.15
CA PRO A 770 17.74 5.68 -17.57
C PRO A 770 18.66 4.77 -18.38
N VAL A 771 19.54 5.34 -19.23
CA VAL A 771 20.39 4.58 -20.15
C VAL A 771 21.81 5.14 -20.12
N VAL A 772 22.77 4.31 -19.72
CA VAL A 772 24.21 4.63 -19.75
C VAL A 772 24.92 3.51 -20.54
N PRO A 773 25.08 3.65 -21.87
CA PRO A 773 25.65 2.60 -22.72
C PRO A 773 27.09 2.26 -22.29
N SER A 774 27.49 0.99 -22.33
CA SER A 774 28.81 0.55 -21.86
C SER A 774 30.00 1.17 -22.62
N ALA A 775 29.77 1.58 -23.88
CA ALA A 775 30.72 2.29 -24.73
C ALA A 775 30.65 3.83 -24.62
N SER A 776 29.74 4.39 -23.80
CA SER A 776 29.60 5.84 -23.62
C SER A 776 30.74 6.41 -22.79
N TYR A 777 31.01 7.71 -22.97
CA TYR A 777 31.97 8.42 -22.13
C TYR A 777 31.50 8.44 -20.67
N ALA A 778 30.21 8.68 -20.43
CA ALA A 778 29.56 8.57 -19.11
C ALA A 778 29.92 7.25 -18.38
N HIS A 779 29.78 6.11 -19.06
CA HIS A 779 30.12 4.81 -18.48
C HIS A 779 31.62 4.68 -18.15
N GLY A 780 32.48 5.17 -19.04
CA GLY A 780 33.93 5.23 -18.83
C GLY A 780 34.34 6.12 -17.65
N GLN A 781 33.56 7.16 -17.33
CA GLN A 781 33.74 8.02 -16.16
C GLN A 781 33.13 7.47 -14.86
N GLY A 782 32.46 6.30 -14.90
CA GLY A 782 31.91 5.65 -13.70
C GLY A 782 30.42 5.87 -13.44
N LEU A 783 29.70 6.59 -14.31
CA LEU A 783 28.23 6.65 -14.29
C LEU A 783 27.61 5.34 -14.74
N ARG A 784 26.43 5.00 -14.24
CA ARG A 784 25.72 3.74 -14.47
C ARG A 784 24.22 4.00 -14.70
N PRO A 785 23.50 3.09 -15.38
CA PRO A 785 22.05 3.17 -15.44
C PRO A 785 21.47 3.16 -14.01
N LEU A 786 20.37 3.87 -13.81
CA LEU A 786 19.71 4.07 -12.51
C LEU A 786 20.42 5.00 -11.52
N ASP A 787 21.53 5.65 -11.92
CA ASP A 787 22.05 6.78 -11.16
C ASP A 787 21.06 7.96 -11.20
N VAL A 788 20.91 8.66 -10.08
CA VAL A 788 20.32 10.01 -10.05
C VAL A 788 21.39 10.99 -9.58
N ILE A 789 21.69 12.01 -10.39
CA ILE A 789 22.60 13.09 -10.03
C ILE A 789 21.87 14.04 -9.08
N ARG A 790 22.37 14.13 -7.83
CA ARG A 790 21.83 14.95 -6.74
C ARG A 790 22.65 16.20 -6.46
N SER A 791 23.90 16.26 -6.90
CA SER A 791 24.71 17.49 -6.83
C SER A 791 25.84 17.55 -7.87
N VAL A 792 26.26 18.77 -8.19
CA VAL A 792 27.40 19.09 -9.06
C VAL A 792 28.37 19.98 -8.28
N ASN A 793 29.58 19.49 -8.02
CA ASN A 793 30.60 20.14 -7.19
C ASN A 793 30.06 20.61 -5.80
N GLY A 794 29.10 19.87 -5.23
CA GLY A 794 28.44 20.18 -3.96
C GLY A 794 27.23 21.11 -4.05
N THR A 795 26.94 21.69 -5.22
CA THR A 795 25.68 22.42 -5.47
C THR A 795 24.56 21.42 -5.74
N GLY A 796 23.46 21.51 -5.01
CA GLY A 796 22.31 20.59 -5.17
C GLY A 796 21.66 20.68 -6.55
N VAL A 797 21.07 19.56 -6.99
CA VAL A 797 20.29 19.43 -8.23
C VAL A 797 18.88 18.98 -7.85
N THR A 798 17.89 19.78 -8.19
CA THR A 798 16.45 19.51 -7.99
C THR A 798 15.81 18.91 -9.24
N ASP A 799 16.34 19.21 -10.41
CA ASP A 799 15.69 18.94 -11.70
C ASP A 799 16.74 18.98 -12.84
N ARG A 800 16.27 18.90 -14.10
CA ARG A 800 17.15 19.01 -15.27
C ARG A 800 17.82 20.38 -15.39
N ASP A 801 17.08 21.45 -15.14
CA ASP A 801 17.52 22.80 -15.52
C ASP A 801 18.53 23.35 -14.49
N SER A 802 18.36 23.02 -13.21
CA SER A 802 19.33 23.24 -12.13
C SER A 802 20.65 22.49 -12.38
N PHE A 803 20.59 21.25 -12.89
CA PHE A 803 21.80 20.54 -13.33
C PHE A 803 22.54 21.31 -14.43
N TRP A 804 21.85 21.64 -15.53
CA TRP A 804 22.48 22.30 -16.68
C TRP A 804 22.98 23.71 -16.36
N THR A 805 22.23 24.47 -15.55
CA THR A 805 22.63 25.81 -15.06
C THR A 805 24.01 25.76 -14.39
N VAL A 806 24.27 24.78 -13.53
CA VAL A 806 25.60 24.61 -12.92
C VAL A 806 26.58 24.02 -13.93
N TYR A 807 26.23 22.91 -14.58
CA TYR A 807 27.12 22.15 -15.46
C TYR A 807 27.66 22.97 -16.64
N ASN A 808 26.85 23.84 -17.23
CA ASN A 808 27.23 24.66 -18.38
C ASN A 808 28.34 25.66 -18.05
N THR A 809 28.37 26.18 -16.81
CA THR A 809 29.42 27.12 -16.35
C THR A 809 30.78 26.45 -16.11
N LEU A 810 30.84 25.12 -15.99
CA LEU A 810 32.08 24.38 -15.71
C LEU A 810 33.00 24.37 -16.93
N ALA A 811 34.31 24.56 -16.71
CA ALA A 811 35.29 24.57 -17.80
C ALA A 811 35.39 23.20 -18.49
N PRO A 812 35.45 23.13 -19.83
CA PRO A 812 35.79 21.92 -20.56
C PRO A 812 37.12 21.31 -20.08
N GLY A 813 37.19 19.98 -19.94
CA GLY A 813 38.36 19.28 -19.38
C GLY A 813 38.52 19.39 -17.86
N SER A 814 37.65 20.12 -17.14
CA SER A 814 37.68 20.18 -15.67
C SER A 814 37.17 18.89 -15.03
N THR A 815 37.72 18.55 -13.86
CA THR A 815 37.15 17.50 -13.00
C THR A 815 35.89 18.03 -12.32
N VAL A 816 34.82 17.26 -12.41
CA VAL A 816 33.51 17.54 -11.81
C VAL A 816 33.18 16.41 -10.84
N THR A 817 32.96 16.75 -9.57
CA THR A 817 32.48 15.81 -8.56
C THR A 817 30.97 15.80 -8.58
N LEU A 818 30.37 14.70 -9.02
CA LEU A 818 28.93 14.48 -8.98
C LEU A 818 28.55 13.77 -7.67
N GLY A 819 27.58 14.30 -6.94
CA GLY A 819 26.86 13.56 -5.91
C GLY A 819 25.80 12.70 -6.58
N ILE A 820 25.83 11.39 -6.34
CA ILE A 820 24.99 10.40 -7.01
C ILE A 820 24.17 9.64 -5.96
N TRP A 821 22.87 9.49 -6.18
CA TRP A 821 22.06 8.45 -5.56
C TRP A 821 22.13 7.18 -6.41
N ARG A 822 22.60 6.07 -5.84
CA ARG A 822 22.80 4.79 -6.52
C ARG A 822 22.42 3.66 -5.57
N ALA A 823 21.52 2.78 -6.01
CA ALA A 823 21.09 1.60 -5.25
C ALA A 823 20.67 1.91 -3.79
N GLN A 824 19.79 2.92 -3.63
CA GLN A 824 19.30 3.43 -2.35
C GLN A 824 20.38 3.99 -1.39
N ALA A 825 21.52 4.43 -1.91
CA ALA A 825 22.59 5.05 -1.12
C ALA A 825 23.24 6.24 -1.84
N SER A 826 23.66 7.23 -1.05
CA SER A 826 24.47 8.36 -1.54
C SER A 826 25.92 7.94 -1.78
N THR A 827 26.46 8.32 -2.93
CA THR A 827 27.86 8.12 -3.32
C THR A 827 28.36 9.32 -4.12
N THR A 828 29.63 9.33 -4.52
CA THR A 828 30.20 10.36 -5.39
C THR A 828 30.94 9.75 -6.57
N VAL A 829 30.88 10.41 -7.72
CA VAL A 829 31.59 10.02 -8.94
C VAL A 829 32.31 11.24 -9.49
N SER A 830 33.64 11.16 -9.60
CA SER A 830 34.45 12.19 -10.24
C SER A 830 34.53 11.93 -11.74
N VAL A 831 33.95 12.83 -12.54
CA VAL A 831 33.94 12.77 -14.00
C VAL A 831 34.75 13.93 -14.58
N VAL A 832 35.36 13.79 -15.75
CA VAL A 832 35.98 14.91 -16.46
C VAL A 832 34.99 15.47 -17.49
N LYS A 833 34.66 16.76 -17.45
CA LYS A 833 33.78 17.39 -18.44
C LYS A 833 34.40 17.25 -19.84
N PRO A 834 33.69 16.70 -20.85
CA PRO A 834 34.24 16.55 -22.20
C PRO A 834 34.80 17.85 -22.76
N GLY A 835 35.93 17.75 -23.46
CA GLY A 835 36.46 18.81 -24.31
C GLY A 835 36.01 18.65 -25.76
N GLY A 836 36.38 19.62 -26.60
CA GLY A 836 36.00 19.66 -28.01
C GLY A 836 34.60 20.26 -28.24
N ALA A 837 34.10 20.12 -29.46
CA ALA A 837 32.75 20.56 -29.79
C ALA A 837 31.69 19.64 -29.14
N GLN A 838 30.69 20.23 -28.50
CA GLN A 838 29.58 19.52 -27.83
C GLN A 838 28.25 20.16 -28.25
N GLN A 839 27.26 19.33 -28.59
CA GLN A 839 25.91 19.78 -28.91
C GLN A 839 25.02 19.73 -27.66
N TYR A 840 24.21 20.77 -27.49
CA TYR A 840 23.29 20.97 -26.36
C TYR A 840 21.89 21.20 -26.92
N ASN A 841 20.86 20.63 -26.30
CA ASN A 841 19.47 20.78 -26.74
C ASN A 841 18.88 22.14 -26.33
N ASN A 842 17.73 22.50 -26.90
CA ASN A 842 16.87 23.59 -26.44
C ASN A 842 16.47 23.49 -24.96
N THR A 843 16.43 22.29 -24.36
CA THR A 843 16.12 22.11 -22.92
C THR A 843 17.36 22.06 -22.01
N ALA A 844 18.57 22.23 -22.55
CA ALA A 844 19.83 22.09 -21.80
C ALA A 844 20.21 23.32 -20.96
N GLY A 845 19.28 23.80 -20.12
CA GLY A 845 19.46 24.97 -19.23
C GLY A 845 19.35 26.31 -19.96
N VAL A 846 18.48 26.42 -20.96
CA VAL A 846 18.20 27.66 -21.69
C VAL A 846 17.15 28.47 -20.92
N THR A 847 17.41 29.76 -20.68
CA THR A 847 16.42 30.65 -20.07
C THR A 847 15.55 31.30 -21.14
N TYR A 848 14.27 30.92 -21.20
CA TYR A 848 13.27 31.57 -22.04
C TYR A 848 12.60 32.72 -21.29
N THR A 849 12.65 33.92 -21.89
CA THR A 849 12.05 35.14 -21.33
C THR A 849 10.97 35.64 -22.29
N GLY A 850 9.75 35.83 -21.78
CA GLY A 850 8.63 36.20 -22.62
C GLY A 850 7.31 35.57 -22.17
N SER A 851 6.33 35.57 -23.07
CA SER A 851 5.01 34.95 -22.81
C SER A 851 4.46 34.13 -23.97
N GLY A 852 5.12 34.13 -25.14
CA GLY A 852 4.75 33.33 -26.30
C GLY A 852 5.45 31.97 -26.37
N TRP A 853 6.44 31.71 -25.51
CA TRP A 853 7.21 30.46 -25.49
C TRP A 853 6.37 29.23 -25.14
N GLY A 854 6.62 28.14 -25.85
CA GLY A 854 6.18 26.79 -25.47
C GLY A 854 7.04 25.72 -26.12
N TRP A 855 7.41 24.72 -25.33
CA TRP A 855 8.11 23.52 -25.75
C TRP A 855 7.20 22.61 -26.61
N ARG A 856 7.77 21.94 -27.61
CA ARG A 856 7.07 21.15 -28.63
C ARG A 856 7.89 19.92 -29.02
N GLY A 857 7.39 18.73 -28.70
CA GLY A 857 7.95 17.47 -29.19
C GLY A 857 7.63 17.19 -30.66
N ALA A 858 7.98 15.98 -31.10
CA ALA A 858 7.96 15.60 -32.53
C ALA A 858 6.58 15.81 -33.20
N GLY A 859 5.50 15.46 -32.52
CA GLY A 859 4.13 15.64 -33.02
C GLY A 859 3.61 17.08 -33.00
N ALA A 860 4.36 18.03 -32.43
CA ALA A 860 3.96 19.42 -32.21
C ALA A 860 4.80 20.44 -33.01
N GLY A 861 5.73 19.96 -33.85
CA GLY A 861 6.57 20.76 -34.74
C GLY A 861 8.01 20.24 -34.87
N GLY A 862 8.58 19.72 -33.78
CA GLY A 862 10.02 19.43 -33.70
C GLY A 862 10.53 18.21 -34.49
N GLN A 863 9.68 17.48 -35.23
CA GLN A 863 10.13 16.32 -36.00
C GLN A 863 11.20 16.69 -37.04
N GLY A 864 12.42 16.17 -36.87
CA GLY A 864 13.57 16.48 -37.71
C GLY A 864 14.61 17.40 -37.06
N SER A 865 14.24 18.12 -36.01
CA SER A 865 15.16 18.91 -35.17
C SER A 865 16.00 18.01 -34.24
N PHE A 866 16.97 18.56 -33.51
CA PHE A 866 17.74 17.80 -32.54
C PHE A 866 16.80 17.21 -31.46
N GLN A 867 17.06 15.96 -31.04
CA GLN A 867 16.14 15.10 -30.26
C GLN A 867 14.69 14.95 -30.79
N ASN A 868 14.33 15.58 -31.91
CA ASN A 868 12.98 15.79 -32.44
C ASN A 868 12.08 16.71 -31.59
N ASP A 869 12.67 17.67 -30.87
CA ASP A 869 11.92 18.70 -30.16
C ASP A 869 12.45 20.12 -30.45
N ILE A 870 11.66 21.11 -30.06
CA ILE A 870 11.98 22.54 -30.16
C ILE A 870 11.31 23.33 -29.03
N ASP A 871 11.85 24.50 -28.72
CA ASP A 871 11.11 25.58 -28.08
C ASP A 871 10.74 26.63 -29.13
N ALA A 872 9.49 27.10 -29.12
CA ALA A 872 9.03 28.13 -30.06
C ALA A 872 8.25 29.23 -29.37
N THR A 873 8.51 30.49 -29.73
CA THR A 873 7.67 31.64 -29.36
C THR A 873 7.01 32.30 -30.57
N THR A 874 5.82 32.85 -30.36
CA THR A 874 5.07 33.66 -31.35
C THR A 874 5.08 35.16 -31.06
N ALA A 875 5.84 35.62 -30.05
CA ALA A 875 5.78 37.00 -29.56
C ALA A 875 7.07 37.78 -29.85
N ALA A 876 6.99 38.79 -30.70
CA ALA A 876 8.12 39.70 -30.95
C ALA A 876 8.52 40.41 -29.65
N GLY A 877 9.83 40.40 -29.34
CA GLY A 877 10.39 40.86 -28.06
C GLY A 877 10.69 39.75 -27.05
N ASP A 878 10.11 38.55 -27.22
CA ASP A 878 10.52 37.36 -26.46
C ASP A 878 11.97 36.97 -26.83
N SER A 879 12.71 36.41 -25.88
CA SER A 879 14.11 36.01 -26.07
C SER A 879 14.46 34.69 -25.38
N PHE A 880 15.48 34.01 -25.91
CA PHE A 880 16.17 32.92 -25.22
C PHE A 880 17.54 33.42 -24.76
N THR A 881 18.09 32.84 -23.68
CA THR A 881 19.48 33.02 -23.28
C THR A 881 20.11 31.69 -22.90
N PHE A 882 21.16 31.31 -23.62
CA PHE A 882 21.95 30.11 -23.35
C PHE A 882 23.31 30.52 -22.75
N THR A 883 23.63 29.95 -21.58
CA THR A 883 24.91 30.14 -20.89
C THR A 883 25.84 28.96 -21.19
N PHE A 884 27.10 29.22 -21.53
CA PHE A 884 28.09 28.18 -21.81
C PHE A 884 29.49 28.56 -21.33
N ASN A 885 30.38 27.57 -21.15
CA ASN A 885 31.81 27.80 -20.92
C ASN A 885 32.62 27.22 -22.09
N GLY A 886 33.35 28.07 -22.80
CA GLY A 886 34.08 27.72 -24.01
C GLY A 886 34.68 28.94 -24.73
N THR A 887 35.06 28.76 -25.99
CA THR A 887 35.67 29.78 -26.87
C THR A 887 34.80 30.12 -28.09
N GLY A 888 33.63 29.51 -28.22
CA GLY A 888 32.64 29.80 -29.25
C GLY A 888 31.35 28.99 -29.10
N ALA A 889 30.29 29.44 -29.77
CA ALA A 889 28.98 28.79 -29.78
C ALA A 889 28.27 28.99 -31.13
N ASP A 890 27.51 27.99 -31.54
CA ASP A 890 26.61 28.02 -32.69
C ASP A 890 25.16 27.96 -32.20
N PHE A 891 24.25 28.70 -32.84
CA PHE A 891 22.80 28.61 -32.64
C PHE A 891 22.18 27.80 -33.78
N LEU A 892 21.44 26.75 -33.41
CA LEU A 892 20.70 25.86 -34.30
C LEU A 892 19.20 26.15 -34.19
N THR A 893 18.52 26.16 -35.33
CA THR A 893 17.08 26.44 -35.45
C THR A 893 16.49 25.80 -36.70
N GLU A 894 15.18 25.92 -36.87
CA GLU A 894 14.49 25.63 -38.12
C GLU A 894 14.38 26.89 -38.99
N LEU A 895 14.40 26.72 -40.32
CA LEU A 895 14.16 27.79 -41.29
C LEU A 895 12.95 27.43 -42.16
N ASN A 896 11.91 28.26 -42.21
CA ASN A 896 10.77 28.12 -43.12
C ASN A 896 10.17 29.52 -43.43
N ALA A 897 8.98 29.57 -44.04
CA ALA A 897 8.35 30.81 -44.50
C ALA A 897 7.56 31.57 -43.41
N ASP A 898 7.46 31.00 -42.20
CA ASP A 898 6.71 31.52 -41.07
C ASP A 898 7.61 32.01 -39.91
N GLU A 899 8.93 31.87 -40.03
CA GLU A 899 9.92 32.50 -39.15
C GLU A 899 10.25 33.93 -39.62
N GLY A 900 11.33 34.53 -39.10
CA GLY A 900 11.75 35.88 -39.45
C GLY A 900 13.05 36.29 -38.77
N THR A 901 13.20 37.58 -38.51
CA THR A 901 14.46 38.13 -37.98
C THR A 901 14.61 38.03 -36.46
N ILE A 902 15.84 37.80 -36.02
CA ILE A 902 16.26 37.62 -34.63
C ILE A 902 17.47 38.51 -34.35
N ASP A 903 17.40 39.35 -33.32
CA ASP A 903 18.57 40.10 -32.83
C ASP A 903 19.43 39.20 -31.94
N ILE A 904 20.70 39.02 -32.30
CA ILE A 904 21.67 38.22 -31.55
C ILE A 904 22.56 39.12 -30.69
N ALA A 905 22.76 38.74 -29.43
CA ALA A 905 23.72 39.34 -28.52
C ALA A 905 24.63 38.27 -27.89
N VAL A 906 25.89 38.64 -27.65
CA VAL A 906 26.86 37.81 -26.92
C VAL A 906 27.42 38.64 -25.76
N ASP A 907 27.28 38.13 -24.54
CA ASP A 907 27.60 38.80 -23.27
C ASP A 907 26.84 40.13 -23.09
N GLY A 908 25.56 40.15 -23.46
CA GLY A 908 24.70 41.34 -23.44
C GLY A 908 25.02 42.39 -24.53
N VAL A 909 26.06 42.18 -25.34
CA VAL A 909 26.43 43.07 -26.44
C VAL A 909 25.84 42.54 -27.75
N HIS A 910 24.93 43.31 -28.36
CA HIS A 910 24.38 43.02 -29.69
C HIS A 910 25.49 42.83 -30.73
N ARG A 911 25.33 41.82 -31.59
CA ARG A 911 26.30 41.44 -32.62
C ARG A 911 25.76 41.69 -34.02
N GLU A 912 24.60 41.11 -34.33
CA GLU A 912 23.90 41.29 -35.60
C GLU A 912 22.42 40.89 -35.49
N THR A 913 21.65 41.19 -36.54
CA THR A 913 20.31 40.65 -36.75
C THR A 913 20.38 39.57 -37.82
N VAL A 914 20.02 38.33 -37.49
CA VAL A 914 19.96 37.20 -38.42
C VAL A 914 18.53 36.97 -38.91
N ASP A 915 18.34 36.28 -40.04
CA ASP A 915 17.03 36.02 -40.65
C ASP A 915 16.82 34.51 -40.83
N ALA A 916 15.79 33.97 -40.18
CA ALA A 916 15.44 32.55 -40.21
C ALA A 916 14.56 32.16 -41.42
N THR A 917 14.23 33.10 -42.32
CA THR A 917 13.27 32.84 -43.41
C THR A 917 13.83 31.93 -44.51
N SER A 918 13.06 30.92 -44.91
CA SER A 918 13.34 30.01 -46.03
C SER A 918 12.07 29.71 -46.85
N GLY A 919 12.23 29.38 -48.14
CA GLY A 919 11.11 28.97 -49.00
C GLY A 919 10.54 27.57 -48.72
N SER A 920 11.18 26.81 -47.82
CA SER A 920 10.77 25.46 -47.41
C SER A 920 11.42 25.09 -46.08
N ARG A 921 10.73 24.32 -45.22
CA ARG A 921 11.20 23.96 -43.89
C ARG A 921 12.51 23.15 -43.93
N GLN A 922 13.50 23.61 -43.16
CA GLN A 922 14.83 23.03 -43.01
C GLN A 922 15.17 22.94 -41.52
N TYR A 923 15.65 21.79 -41.06
CA TYR A 923 15.90 21.49 -39.64
C TYR A 923 17.40 21.57 -39.29
N GLN A 924 17.74 21.77 -38.01
CA GLN A 924 19.13 21.79 -37.52
C GLN A 924 20.05 22.77 -38.26
N GLN A 925 19.50 23.92 -38.67
CA GLN A 925 20.22 24.92 -39.44
C GLN A 925 21.01 25.85 -38.53
N LYS A 926 22.29 26.03 -38.84
CA LYS A 926 23.18 26.95 -38.12
C LYS A 926 22.94 28.39 -38.55
N LEU A 927 22.06 29.08 -37.83
CA LEU A 927 21.68 30.46 -38.15
C LEU A 927 22.72 31.48 -37.65
N TYR A 928 23.45 31.19 -36.57
CA TYR A 928 24.50 32.06 -36.04
C TYR A 928 25.69 31.25 -35.51
N SER A 929 26.90 31.83 -35.55
CA SER A 929 28.14 31.25 -35.02
C SER A 929 29.07 32.35 -34.49
N VAL A 930 29.48 32.25 -33.22
CA VAL A 930 30.55 33.05 -32.62
C VAL A 930 31.76 32.17 -32.27
N SER A 931 32.97 32.69 -32.48
CA SER A 931 34.22 31.97 -32.19
C SER A 931 35.37 32.92 -31.89
N GLY A 932 36.38 32.43 -31.16
CA GLY A 932 37.52 33.24 -30.72
C GLY A 932 37.20 34.10 -29.50
N LEU A 933 36.17 33.72 -28.74
CA LEU A 933 35.93 34.26 -27.41
C LEU A 933 37.08 33.84 -26.46
N PRO A 934 37.39 34.64 -25.43
CA PRO A 934 38.27 34.20 -24.34
C PRO A 934 37.77 32.88 -23.75
N ALA A 935 38.66 32.03 -23.23
CA ALA A 935 38.22 30.84 -22.52
C ALA A 935 37.54 31.25 -21.20
N GLY A 936 36.23 31.04 -21.11
CA GLY A 936 35.44 31.47 -19.95
C GLY A 936 33.95 31.21 -20.12
N VAL A 937 33.16 31.70 -19.15
CA VAL A 937 31.69 31.65 -19.20
C VAL A 937 31.17 32.81 -20.03
N HIS A 938 30.29 32.50 -20.98
CA HIS A 938 29.68 33.42 -21.92
C HIS A 938 28.16 33.20 -22.00
N THR A 939 27.44 34.21 -22.49
CA THR A 939 26.01 34.10 -22.80
C THR A 939 25.72 34.41 -24.26
N LEU A 940 24.82 33.63 -24.86
CA LEU A 940 24.25 33.86 -26.19
C LEU A 940 22.75 34.11 -26.04
N THR A 941 22.29 35.28 -26.46
CA THR A 941 20.89 35.70 -26.39
C THR A 941 20.36 35.97 -27.79
N GLY A 942 19.22 35.38 -28.13
CA GLY A 942 18.46 35.69 -29.35
C GLY A 942 17.10 36.25 -29.00
N THR A 943 16.73 37.40 -29.59
CA THR A 943 15.46 38.10 -29.34
C THR A 943 14.64 38.20 -30.62
N MET A 944 13.38 37.75 -30.60
CA MET A 944 12.49 37.75 -31.76
C MET A 944 12.18 39.18 -32.21
N LYS A 945 12.33 39.48 -33.50
CA LYS A 945 12.03 40.79 -34.09
C LYS A 945 10.88 40.77 -35.09
N SER A 946 10.75 39.70 -35.85
CA SER A 946 9.67 39.48 -36.82
C SER A 946 9.44 37.99 -37.06
N GLY A 947 8.51 37.65 -37.95
CA GLY A 947 8.03 36.28 -38.17
C GLY A 947 6.75 35.97 -37.39
N GLN A 948 6.17 34.81 -37.66
CA GLN A 948 5.11 34.20 -36.84
C GLN A 948 5.70 33.35 -35.71
N TYR A 949 6.88 32.74 -35.94
CA TYR A 949 7.62 31.96 -34.95
C TYR A 949 9.10 32.38 -34.86
N MET A 950 9.66 32.27 -33.65
CA MET A 950 11.10 32.10 -33.43
C MET A 950 11.31 30.74 -32.75
N ILE A 951 12.16 29.90 -33.35
CA ILE A 951 12.40 28.51 -32.93
C ILE A 951 13.81 28.39 -32.34
N VAL A 952 13.95 27.59 -31.28
CA VAL A 952 15.22 27.13 -30.73
C VAL A 952 15.25 25.61 -30.79
N ASP A 953 16.19 25.09 -31.56
CA ASP A 953 16.46 23.64 -31.77
C ASP A 953 17.63 23.23 -30.85
N GLY A 954 18.74 23.98 -30.89
CA GLY A 954 19.83 23.76 -29.94
C GLY A 954 21.07 24.59 -30.19
N PHE A 955 22.18 24.14 -29.62
CA PHE A 955 23.46 24.86 -29.64
C PHE A 955 24.64 23.91 -29.87
N THR A 956 25.72 24.41 -30.47
CA THR A 956 27.02 23.70 -30.47
C THR A 956 28.10 24.57 -29.84
N VAL A 957 28.57 24.18 -28.66
CA VAL A 957 29.64 24.88 -27.92
C VAL A 957 31.00 24.33 -28.35
N ARG A 958 31.98 25.22 -28.49
CA ARG A 958 33.38 24.90 -28.81
C ARG A 958 34.27 25.28 -27.63
N SER A 959 35.19 24.40 -27.25
CA SER A 959 36.21 24.61 -26.21
C SER A 959 37.57 24.92 -26.80
#